data_AF-A0A6L7STX9-F1
#
_entry.id   AF-A0A6L7STX9-F1
#
_cell.length_a   1.000
_cell.length_b   1.000
_cell.length_c   1.000
_cell.angle_alpha   90.00
_cell.angle_beta   90.00
_cell.angle_gamma   90.00
#
_symmetry.space_group_name_H-M   'P 1'
#
loop_
_entity.id
_entity.type
_entity.pdbx_description
1 polymer ?
#
loop_
_entity_poly.entity_id
_entity_poly.type
_entity_poly.pdbx_seq_one_letter_code
_entity_poly.pdbx_strand_id
1 'polypeptide(L)'
;MKELPYRGEPMSNSWQRLMDCISNLSSRVNMMSNSHLLSLADLATQSGSLIDCAGNLPLDLNDPDSVWFVEAGAVDIFLVEQIDGKEQTAPQQLTHSVAGDLIPSIACQVQQSTLSLIAKGLPGTQLRRLSILDLAKVQSDDLSRKVDTWVMAISDTLSRDIMFPSLPDVLVEAGQTSAPHGNVFSVKRGVAWLNMPDQSSAVYIGLVDIGTNGQHQDISWVPLAPTSWIEMSTSQSISRIKSTMELVEGGQIVSVLARFHELVLETERMNRLLTVVDQANLERVSLTVRHVEEDRARRKLFEVPGISKIESSGDGSELDKALLMIGQHEGIKFKFPDRTGAPETPPALANILLASKVPGRKIRLDRMSRWWVGDSGAMLAYKKDTNQPVALLPDKLNRYHIHDSATGRKTRITTHNAGSIKPEAWLFYRPFESREVHPRELLQVFSDGLGMATTRFLITGFAGGLIMLLSAFVLGFVASQVIPAREYGLLHAVAMGLVILAGIWALIHILQGMALMRIEGRIASRIEAAFWDRLRRLPLSLLHQYPSADRAMRGMVFQRLRDTIQGVAINNILSIIFLLPALFIIYFYDIGLGLVTTAFGLLSLFVTVILGLGQISPYERLIRASHRLTGVLFQLINGIAKLRIDGAEGSAYAVWARNYGEQQRAEIELGAWQSRLLAFGSALPLLAAAAIMATISLDNAEIIGLADFLIVYVAFLLFVTGVVRLGFSFGAAAAIVPEIAQIQPFLAKAPEASFGQVPVEYLGGNLVFDHVSFRYDPDSPLILDDISMHINSGEFVAIAGRSGSGKSTLFHLALGLNENYSGTISFDGRDLRQLNVKQVRQQIGMVPQKAELHPQDIWDNIVSDQEGIDATQVWQAAEIADVKEEILRMPMQLLTSVGDSQSGLSGGETQRITIARALVRNPRIMLLDEATNLLDNKSQSNIMKQLSNLPMTRIVIAHRLSTLREADRIYVLEKGKFAEQGTYQELIAADGLFRELVRRQEY
;
A
#
# COMPACT_ATOMS: atom_id res chain seq x y z
N MET A 1 16.46 -27.49 14.40
CA MET A 1 16.22 -28.87 14.86
C MET A 1 17.43 -29.30 15.67
N LYS A 2 17.32 -29.38 16.99
CA LYS A 2 18.28 -30.08 17.87
C LYS A 2 17.49 -31.19 18.54
N GLU A 3 17.95 -32.42 18.38
CA GLU A 3 17.39 -33.63 18.97
C GLU A 3 17.35 -33.52 20.50
N LEU A 4 16.20 -33.80 21.11
CA LEU A 4 16.06 -34.04 22.54
C LEU A 4 15.87 -35.56 22.75
N PRO A 5 16.56 -36.19 23.72
CA PRO A 5 16.56 -37.63 23.88
C PRO A 5 15.37 -38.10 24.74
N TYR A 6 14.58 -39.02 24.20
CA TYR A 6 13.54 -39.76 24.93
C TYR A 6 14.21 -40.91 25.70
N ARG A 7 14.24 -40.87 27.03
CA ARG A 7 14.53 -42.03 27.89
C ARG A 7 13.25 -42.38 28.64
N GLY A 8 12.60 -43.45 28.23
CA GLY A 8 11.42 -43.99 28.91
C GLY A 8 11.83 -44.84 30.12
N GLU A 9 11.30 -44.51 31.29
CA GLU A 9 11.08 -45.47 32.38
C GLU A 9 9.61 -45.92 32.33
N PRO A 10 9.29 -47.20 32.58
CA PRO A 10 7.94 -47.73 32.35
C PRO A 10 6.96 -47.34 33.47
N MET A 11 5.83 -46.72 33.07
CA MET A 11 4.65 -46.43 33.90
C MET A 11 3.83 -47.70 34.23
N SER A 12 4.35 -48.62 35.03
CA SER A 12 3.67 -49.91 35.25
C SER A 12 2.56 -49.91 36.33
N ASN A 13 2.54 -48.98 37.29
CA ASN A 13 1.80 -49.22 38.55
C ASN A 13 0.37 -48.61 38.63
N SER A 14 0.02 -47.59 37.84
CA SER A 14 -1.33 -47.01 37.83
C SER A 14 -2.27 -47.72 36.84
N TRP A 15 -1.74 -48.13 35.68
CA TRP A 15 -2.45 -48.86 34.64
C TRP A 15 -2.92 -50.25 35.09
N GLN A 16 -2.11 -50.95 35.88
CA GLN A 16 -2.48 -52.24 36.46
C GLN A 16 -3.70 -52.15 37.38
N ARG A 17 -3.85 -51.05 38.14
CA ARG A 17 -5.02 -50.88 39.03
C ARG A 17 -6.32 -50.63 38.26
N LEU A 18 -6.25 -49.94 37.12
CA LEU A 18 -7.42 -49.64 36.29
C LEU A 18 -7.84 -50.89 35.49
N MET A 19 -6.88 -51.66 34.97
CA MET A 19 -7.12 -52.94 34.28
C MET A 19 -7.54 -54.07 35.24
N ASP A 20 -7.02 -54.12 36.48
CA ASP A 20 -7.50 -55.03 37.53
C ASP A 20 -8.92 -54.68 37.99
N CYS A 21 -9.32 -53.40 37.90
CA CYS A 21 -10.69 -52.97 38.14
C CYS A 21 -11.60 -53.41 36.96
N ILE A 22 -11.20 -53.17 35.70
CA ILE A 22 -11.97 -53.51 34.49
C ILE A 22 -12.14 -55.04 34.32
N SER A 23 -11.10 -55.84 34.58
CA SER A 23 -11.17 -57.31 34.50
C SER A 23 -12.05 -57.92 35.59
N ASN A 24 -12.01 -57.40 36.82
CA ASN A 24 -12.94 -57.79 37.89
C ASN A 24 -14.39 -57.28 37.65
N LEU A 25 -14.57 -56.24 36.84
CA LEU A 25 -15.88 -55.67 36.52
C LEU A 25 -16.61 -56.42 35.40
N SER A 26 -15.91 -56.82 34.33
CA SER A 26 -16.53 -57.60 33.23
C SER A 26 -17.08 -58.97 33.69
N SER A 27 -16.48 -59.57 34.72
CA SER A 27 -16.90 -60.86 35.27
C SER A 27 -18.08 -60.76 36.24
N ARG A 28 -18.34 -59.60 36.86
CA ARG A 28 -19.47 -59.38 37.80
C ARG A 28 -20.77 -58.93 37.14
N VAL A 29 -20.72 -58.36 35.93
CA VAL A 29 -21.93 -57.82 35.25
C VAL A 29 -22.77 -58.92 34.59
N ASN A 30 -22.22 -60.10 34.31
CA ASN A 30 -22.93 -61.21 33.66
C ASN A 30 -23.90 -62.02 34.57
N MET A 31 -24.16 -61.57 35.81
CA MET A 31 -25.07 -62.25 36.77
C MET A 31 -26.11 -61.31 37.38
N MET A 32 -26.88 -60.57 36.56
CA MET A 32 -28.16 -59.99 37.00
C MET A 32 -29.16 -59.99 35.84
N SER A 33 -29.86 -61.11 35.66
CA SER A 33 -31.06 -61.17 34.80
C SER A 33 -32.32 -60.88 35.63
N ASN A 34 -33.18 -60.01 35.10
CA ASN A 34 -34.51 -59.61 35.56
C ASN A 34 -34.59 -58.59 36.71
N SER A 35 -34.34 -57.32 36.39
CA SER A 35 -34.90 -56.16 37.09
C SER A 35 -35.39 -55.14 36.06
N HIS A 36 -36.50 -54.45 36.36
CA HIS A 36 -37.10 -53.43 35.48
C HIS A 36 -36.05 -52.38 35.09
N LEU A 37 -35.73 -52.26 33.79
CA LEU A 37 -34.83 -51.23 33.27
C LEU A 37 -35.47 -49.84 33.45
N LEU A 38 -34.79 -48.95 34.17
CA LEU A 38 -35.26 -47.60 34.49
C LEU A 38 -34.80 -46.59 33.44
N SER A 39 -35.51 -45.47 33.29
CA SER A 39 -34.94 -44.31 32.58
C SER A 39 -33.77 -43.73 33.38
N LEU A 40 -32.83 -43.05 32.73
CA LEU A 40 -31.68 -42.45 33.40
C LEU A 40 -32.12 -41.43 34.47
N ALA A 41 -33.21 -40.69 34.22
CA ALA A 41 -33.78 -39.74 35.16
C ALA A 41 -34.40 -40.43 36.40
N ASP A 42 -35.09 -41.56 36.21
CA ASP A 42 -35.65 -42.35 37.32
C ASP A 42 -34.54 -42.97 38.17
N LEU A 43 -33.48 -43.47 37.54
CA LEU A 43 -32.30 -43.99 38.24
C LEU A 43 -31.58 -42.88 39.02
N ALA A 44 -31.36 -41.72 38.40
CA ALA A 44 -30.79 -40.54 39.04
C ALA A 44 -31.58 -40.16 40.31
N THR A 45 -32.91 -40.19 40.24
CA THR A 45 -33.78 -39.85 41.37
C THR A 45 -33.74 -40.91 42.49
N GLN A 46 -33.60 -42.19 42.14
CA GLN A 46 -33.63 -43.30 43.10
C GLN A 46 -32.29 -43.56 43.81
N SER A 47 -31.16 -43.42 43.11
CA SER A 47 -29.83 -43.77 43.64
C SER A 47 -28.80 -42.63 43.59
N GLY A 48 -29.10 -41.51 42.92
CA GLY A 48 -28.17 -40.39 42.76
C GLY A 48 -28.15 -39.45 43.97
N SER A 49 -26.96 -39.06 44.41
CA SER A 49 -26.77 -38.02 45.44
C SER A 49 -26.82 -36.62 44.83
N LEU A 50 -27.69 -35.76 45.35
CA LEU A 50 -27.90 -34.39 44.85
C LEU A 50 -26.80 -33.44 45.33
N ILE A 51 -26.20 -32.70 44.41
CA ILE A 51 -25.13 -31.72 44.67
C ILE A 51 -25.41 -30.44 43.87
N ASP A 52 -25.42 -29.30 44.55
CA ASP A 52 -25.59 -28.00 43.91
C ASP A 52 -24.30 -27.59 43.18
N CYS A 53 -24.44 -27.00 41.99
CA CYS A 53 -23.34 -26.50 41.18
C CYS A 53 -23.63 -25.06 40.74
N ALA A 54 -22.67 -24.15 40.92
CA ALA A 54 -22.81 -22.75 40.51
C ALA A 54 -21.46 -22.18 40.06
N GLY A 55 -21.46 -21.03 39.37
CA GLY A 55 -20.22 -20.41 38.90
C GLY A 55 -19.20 -20.08 40.01
N ASN A 56 -19.68 -19.83 41.23
CA ASN A 56 -18.86 -19.61 42.43
C ASN A 56 -18.66 -20.89 43.29
N LEU A 57 -19.26 -22.01 42.88
CA LEU A 57 -19.16 -23.31 43.54
C LEU A 57 -18.84 -24.37 42.48
N PRO A 58 -17.63 -24.32 41.88
CA PRO A 58 -17.21 -25.25 40.85
C PRO A 58 -17.09 -26.66 41.42
N LEU A 59 -17.45 -27.66 40.62
CA LEU A 59 -17.42 -29.06 41.01
C LEU A 59 -16.36 -29.81 40.20
N ASP A 60 -15.52 -30.56 40.88
CA ASP A 60 -14.46 -31.36 40.25
C ASP A 60 -14.97 -32.74 39.86
N LEU A 61 -14.86 -33.09 38.57
CA LEU A 61 -15.45 -34.29 37.96
C LEU A 61 -14.40 -35.40 37.70
N ASN A 62 -13.38 -35.49 38.55
CA ASN A 62 -12.23 -36.41 38.37
C ASN A 62 -12.40 -37.81 38.99
N ASP A 63 -13.61 -38.21 39.38
CA ASP A 63 -13.83 -39.52 39.99
C ASP A 63 -14.29 -40.56 38.95
N PRO A 64 -13.42 -41.51 38.54
CA PRO A 64 -13.70 -42.45 37.47
C PRO A 64 -14.82 -43.45 37.79
N ASP A 65 -15.14 -43.64 39.08
CA ASP A 65 -16.21 -44.54 39.52
C ASP A 65 -17.60 -43.86 39.52
N SER A 66 -17.66 -42.58 39.15
CA SER A 66 -18.88 -41.77 39.17
C SER A 66 -19.27 -41.18 37.83
N VAL A 67 -20.57 -41.01 37.64
CA VAL A 67 -21.16 -40.35 36.47
C VAL A 67 -22.17 -39.32 36.96
N TRP A 68 -22.23 -38.18 36.29
CA TRP A 68 -23.05 -37.05 36.73
C TRP A 68 -24.25 -36.87 35.81
N PHE A 69 -25.40 -36.60 36.40
CA PHE A 69 -26.64 -36.32 35.68
C PHE A 69 -27.12 -34.91 36.02
N VAL A 70 -27.43 -34.10 35.01
CA VAL A 70 -27.95 -32.75 35.23
C VAL A 70 -29.44 -32.83 35.53
N GLU A 71 -29.86 -32.64 36.79
CA GLU A 71 -31.27 -32.73 37.19
C GLU A 71 -32.03 -31.43 36.86
N ALA A 72 -31.42 -30.28 37.13
CA ALA A 72 -32.01 -28.98 36.87
C ALA A 72 -30.92 -27.94 36.54
N GLY A 73 -31.26 -26.96 35.69
CA GLY A 73 -30.34 -25.92 35.27
C GLY A 73 -29.43 -26.32 34.10
N ALA A 74 -28.26 -25.69 34.01
CA ALA A 74 -27.27 -25.96 32.97
C ALA A 74 -25.85 -25.73 33.49
N VAL A 75 -24.91 -26.53 33.00
CA VAL A 75 -23.53 -26.55 33.46
C VAL A 75 -22.56 -26.43 32.29
N ASP A 76 -21.59 -25.55 32.45
CA ASP A 76 -20.44 -25.47 31.55
C ASP A 76 -19.32 -26.33 32.09
N ILE A 77 -18.79 -27.21 31.24
CA ILE A 77 -17.70 -28.12 31.58
C ILE A 77 -16.41 -27.55 31.02
N PHE A 78 -15.42 -27.41 31.89
CA PHE A 78 -14.10 -26.88 31.56
C PHE A 78 -13.04 -27.95 31.75
N LEU A 79 -12.06 -27.98 30.84
CA LEU A 79 -10.82 -28.70 31.04
C LEU A 79 -9.78 -27.74 31.61
N VAL A 80 -9.14 -28.15 32.70
CA VAL A 80 -8.12 -27.35 33.40
C VAL A 80 -6.88 -28.19 33.62
N GLU A 81 -5.71 -27.58 33.43
CA GLU A 81 -4.44 -28.20 33.73
C GLU A 81 -3.96 -27.77 35.13
N GLN A 82 -3.74 -28.75 36.01
CA GLN A 82 -3.24 -28.54 37.35
C GLN A 82 -1.83 -29.13 37.50
N ILE A 83 -0.91 -28.36 38.06
CA ILE A 83 0.43 -28.81 38.48
C ILE A 83 0.52 -28.56 39.99
N ASP A 84 0.79 -29.62 40.77
CA ASP A 84 0.80 -29.58 42.25
C ASP A 84 -0.47 -28.94 42.87
N GLY A 85 -1.64 -29.18 42.26
CA GLY A 85 -2.94 -28.67 42.75
C GLY A 85 -3.20 -27.19 42.46
N LYS A 86 -2.39 -26.52 41.63
CA LYS A 86 -2.62 -25.15 41.15
C LYS A 86 -2.92 -25.11 39.66
N GLU A 87 -3.97 -24.39 39.28
CA GLU A 87 -4.33 -24.12 37.89
C GLU A 87 -3.23 -23.25 37.22
N GLN A 88 -2.67 -23.73 36.11
CA GLN A 88 -1.58 -23.04 35.40
C GLN A 88 -2.05 -22.28 34.15
N THR A 89 -3.17 -22.72 33.56
CA THR A 89 -3.68 -22.19 32.28
C THR A 89 -5.15 -21.77 32.39
N ALA A 90 -5.59 -20.91 31.48
CA ALA A 90 -6.99 -20.50 31.42
C ALA A 90 -7.90 -21.72 31.15
N PRO A 91 -9.01 -21.90 31.90
CA PRO A 91 -9.94 -23.00 31.70
C PRO A 91 -10.50 -23.00 30.26
N GLN A 92 -10.42 -24.13 29.57
CA GLN A 92 -10.98 -24.28 28.23
C GLN A 92 -12.35 -24.91 28.33
N GLN A 93 -13.37 -24.24 27.78
CA GLN A 93 -14.73 -24.79 27.79
C GLN A 93 -14.80 -25.97 26.81
N LEU A 94 -15.12 -27.15 27.32
CA LEU A 94 -15.30 -28.37 26.52
C LEU A 94 -16.71 -28.46 25.96
N THR A 95 -17.73 -28.31 26.80
CA THR A 95 -19.12 -28.44 26.36
C THR A 95 -20.07 -27.77 27.36
N HIS A 96 -21.29 -27.51 26.89
CA HIS A 96 -22.41 -27.04 27.68
C HIS A 96 -23.43 -28.18 27.81
N SER A 97 -23.79 -28.53 29.04
CA SER A 97 -24.75 -29.61 29.34
C SER A 97 -25.99 -29.04 30.03
N VAL A 98 -27.16 -29.47 29.57
CA VAL A 98 -28.47 -29.00 30.09
C VAL A 98 -29.18 -30.08 30.89
N ALA A 99 -30.25 -29.72 31.58
CA ALA A 99 -31.08 -30.67 32.33
C ALA A 99 -31.46 -31.90 31.48
N GLY A 100 -31.20 -33.09 32.03
CA GLY A 100 -31.35 -34.37 31.37
C GLY A 100 -30.08 -34.95 30.76
N ASP A 101 -28.96 -34.23 30.72
CA ASP A 101 -27.71 -34.72 30.14
C ASP A 101 -26.86 -35.56 31.11
N LEU A 102 -26.11 -36.49 30.53
CA LEU A 102 -25.15 -37.35 31.21
C LEU A 102 -23.75 -36.79 31.00
N ILE A 103 -23.00 -36.64 32.09
CA ILE A 103 -21.63 -36.18 32.10
C ILE A 103 -20.77 -37.30 32.70
N PRO A 104 -20.12 -38.12 31.85
CA PRO A 104 -19.13 -39.08 32.29
C PRO A 104 -17.92 -38.38 32.91
N SER A 105 -17.51 -38.83 34.09
CA SER A 105 -16.27 -38.35 34.72
C SER A 105 -15.05 -38.83 33.93
N ILE A 106 -13.99 -38.02 33.90
CA ILE A 106 -12.71 -38.36 33.28
C ILE A 106 -11.63 -38.26 34.36
N ALA A 107 -10.84 -39.31 34.56
CA ALA A 107 -9.73 -39.28 35.51
C ALA A 107 -8.44 -39.71 34.81
N CYS A 108 -7.43 -38.84 34.80
CA CYS A 108 -6.11 -39.20 34.30
C CYS A 108 -5.00 -38.51 35.11
N GLN A 109 -4.11 -39.32 35.68
CA GLN A 109 -2.84 -38.86 36.26
C GLN A 109 -1.71 -39.17 35.29
N VAL A 110 -1.02 -38.12 34.83
CA VAL A 110 0.20 -38.25 34.03
C VAL A 110 1.31 -37.43 34.72
N GLN A 111 2.56 -37.90 34.63
CA GLN A 111 3.75 -37.31 35.27
C GLN A 111 3.68 -35.77 35.44
N GLN A 112 3.67 -35.33 36.70
CA GLN A 112 3.71 -33.94 37.20
C GLN A 112 2.55 -32.98 36.81
N SER A 113 1.60 -33.37 35.94
CA SER A 113 0.43 -32.55 35.58
C SER A 113 -0.86 -33.37 35.52
N THR A 114 -1.93 -32.91 36.17
CA THR A 114 -3.27 -33.51 36.10
C THR A 114 -4.19 -32.62 35.28
N LEU A 115 -4.70 -33.13 34.15
CA LEU A 115 -5.84 -32.54 33.45
C LEU A 115 -7.11 -32.93 34.22
N SER A 116 -7.86 -31.93 34.68
CA SER A 116 -9.09 -32.09 35.45
C SER A 116 -10.31 -31.50 34.73
N LEU A 117 -11.45 -32.12 34.93
CA LEU A 117 -12.74 -31.61 34.47
C LEU A 117 -13.42 -30.82 35.59
N ILE A 118 -13.76 -29.57 35.31
CA ILE A 118 -14.45 -28.69 36.26
C ILE A 118 -15.81 -28.28 35.69
N ALA A 119 -16.88 -28.58 36.41
CA ALA A 119 -18.23 -28.14 36.13
C ALA A 119 -18.51 -26.79 36.81
N LYS A 120 -19.01 -25.81 36.05
CA LYS A 120 -19.50 -24.52 36.56
C LYS A 120 -20.94 -24.31 36.13
N GLY A 121 -21.86 -24.39 37.09
CA GLY A 121 -23.30 -24.27 36.86
C GLY A 121 -23.79 -22.83 36.76
N LEU A 122 -24.90 -22.62 36.05
CA LEU A 122 -25.72 -21.41 36.22
C LEU A 122 -26.36 -21.41 37.63
N PRO A 123 -26.75 -20.24 38.18
CA PRO A 123 -27.43 -20.18 39.47
C PRO A 123 -28.68 -21.08 39.51
N GLY A 124 -28.75 -21.98 40.49
CA GLY A 124 -29.83 -22.96 40.63
C GLY A 124 -29.60 -24.28 39.89
N THR A 125 -28.39 -24.54 39.39
CA THR A 125 -28.05 -25.82 38.74
C THR A 125 -27.82 -26.92 39.78
N GLN A 126 -28.42 -28.09 39.54
CA GLN A 126 -28.36 -29.24 40.41
C GLN A 126 -27.90 -30.47 39.63
N LEU A 127 -26.86 -31.13 40.14
CA LEU A 127 -26.28 -32.34 39.57
C LEU A 127 -26.51 -33.52 40.50
N ARG A 128 -26.76 -34.70 39.94
CA ARG A 128 -26.78 -35.96 40.68
C ARG A 128 -25.58 -36.81 40.37
N ARG A 129 -24.86 -37.24 41.41
CA ARG A 129 -23.75 -38.19 41.29
C ARG A 129 -24.29 -39.62 41.38
N LEU A 130 -24.03 -40.40 40.35
CA LEU A 130 -24.35 -41.83 40.19
C LEU A 130 -23.07 -42.67 40.18
N SER A 131 -23.17 -43.95 40.54
CA SER A 131 -22.08 -44.89 40.29
C SER A 131 -22.08 -45.32 38.82
N ILE A 132 -20.90 -45.43 38.21
CA ILE A 132 -20.75 -45.91 36.83
C ILE A 132 -21.34 -47.32 36.63
N LEU A 133 -21.41 -48.12 37.70
CA LEU A 133 -22.00 -49.47 37.70
C LEU A 133 -23.52 -49.48 37.57
N ASP A 134 -24.19 -48.40 37.99
CA ASP A 134 -25.63 -48.29 37.91
C ASP A 134 -26.12 -48.03 36.48
N LEU A 135 -25.22 -47.64 35.56
CA LEU A 135 -25.55 -47.48 34.14
C LEU A 135 -26.03 -48.79 33.48
N ALA A 136 -25.65 -49.96 34.01
CA ALA A 136 -26.14 -51.25 33.52
C ALA A 136 -27.64 -51.48 33.77
N LYS A 137 -28.28 -50.67 34.63
CA LYS A 137 -29.72 -50.74 34.96
C LYS A 137 -30.57 -49.79 34.12
N VAL A 138 -29.95 -48.96 33.28
CA VAL A 138 -30.62 -47.96 32.43
C VAL A 138 -31.10 -48.61 31.13
N GLN A 139 -32.25 -48.16 30.61
CA GLN A 139 -32.72 -48.56 29.29
C GLN A 139 -31.67 -48.25 28.19
N SER A 140 -31.36 -49.25 27.36
CA SER A 140 -30.30 -49.16 26.34
C SER A 140 -30.49 -48.01 25.34
N ASP A 141 -31.73 -47.68 24.99
CA ASP A 141 -32.06 -46.56 24.09
C ASP A 141 -31.78 -45.19 24.72
N ASP A 142 -32.08 -45.03 26.01
CA ASP A 142 -31.86 -43.76 26.72
C ASP A 142 -30.37 -43.53 26.97
N LEU A 143 -29.64 -44.59 27.37
CA LEU A 143 -28.20 -44.52 27.61
C LEU A 143 -27.41 -44.27 26.32
N SER A 144 -27.74 -44.96 25.22
CA SER A 144 -27.03 -44.79 23.95
C SER A 144 -27.18 -43.37 23.37
N ARG A 145 -28.37 -42.77 23.43
CA ARG A 145 -28.59 -41.37 23.00
C ARG A 145 -27.77 -40.37 23.83
N LYS A 146 -27.66 -40.57 25.14
CA LYS A 146 -26.90 -39.68 26.03
C LYS A 146 -25.39 -39.83 25.83
N VAL A 147 -24.90 -41.04 25.59
CA VAL A 147 -23.50 -41.27 25.23
C VAL A 147 -23.15 -40.66 23.87
N ASP A 148 -24.02 -40.81 22.86
CA ASP A 148 -23.80 -40.19 21.55
C ASP A 148 -23.69 -38.66 21.65
N THR A 149 -24.57 -38.05 22.46
CA THR A 149 -24.56 -36.61 22.72
C THR A 149 -23.23 -36.18 23.33
N TRP A 150 -22.73 -36.93 24.31
CA TRP A 150 -21.43 -36.66 24.94
C TRP A 150 -20.26 -36.79 23.96
N VAL A 151 -20.19 -37.90 23.23
CA VAL A 151 -19.08 -38.19 22.30
C VAL A 151 -19.04 -37.17 21.16
N MET A 152 -20.20 -36.78 20.63
CA MET A 152 -20.27 -35.74 19.59
C MET A 152 -19.81 -34.38 20.12
N ALA A 153 -20.28 -33.98 21.31
CA ALA A 153 -19.93 -32.68 21.89
C ALA A 153 -18.42 -32.54 22.14
N ILE A 154 -17.79 -33.58 22.70
CA ILE A 154 -16.35 -33.56 22.94
C ILE A 154 -15.54 -33.63 21.64
N SER A 155 -15.97 -34.43 20.66
CA SER A 155 -15.28 -34.54 19.37
C SER A 155 -15.31 -33.24 18.57
N ASP A 156 -16.43 -32.50 18.61
CA ASP A 156 -16.54 -31.16 18.00
C ASP A 156 -15.52 -30.18 18.59
N THR A 157 -15.43 -30.13 19.92
CA THR A 157 -14.48 -29.27 20.63
C THR A 157 -13.02 -29.60 20.30
N LEU A 158 -12.64 -30.88 20.25
CA LEU A 158 -11.28 -31.29 19.89
C LEU A 158 -10.87 -30.90 18.46
N SER A 159 -11.84 -30.86 17.54
CA SER A 159 -11.60 -30.53 16.14
C SER A 159 -11.52 -29.02 15.86
N ARG A 160 -12.02 -28.18 16.79
CA ARG A 160 -12.19 -26.73 16.61
C ARG A 160 -10.90 -26.00 16.25
N ASP A 161 -9.79 -26.40 16.86
CA ASP A 161 -8.51 -25.69 16.76
C ASP A 161 -7.62 -26.21 15.62
N ILE A 162 -8.13 -27.13 14.79
CA ILE A 162 -7.40 -27.74 13.69
C ILE A 162 -7.62 -26.93 12.41
N MET A 163 -6.58 -26.22 11.99
CA MET A 163 -6.64 -25.26 10.88
C MET A 163 -6.88 -25.93 9.51
N PHE A 164 -6.52 -27.20 9.36
CA PHE A 164 -6.62 -27.96 8.10
C PHE A 164 -7.11 -29.39 8.34
N PRO A 165 -8.43 -29.61 8.52
CA PRO A 165 -8.99 -30.94 8.68
C PRO A 165 -8.88 -31.75 7.38
N SER A 166 -8.56 -33.04 7.48
CA SER A 166 -8.52 -33.93 6.32
C SER A 166 -9.92 -34.27 5.83
N LEU A 167 -10.13 -34.17 4.52
CA LEU A 167 -11.41 -34.52 3.90
C LEU A 167 -11.60 -36.06 3.93
N PRO A 168 -12.73 -36.58 4.45
CA PRO A 168 -12.96 -38.01 4.53
C PRO A 168 -13.21 -38.61 3.15
N ASP A 169 -12.50 -39.71 2.84
CA ASP A 169 -12.71 -40.52 1.64
C ASP A 169 -13.95 -41.41 1.77
N VAL A 170 -14.21 -41.89 2.98
CA VAL A 170 -15.28 -42.84 3.30
C VAL A 170 -16.10 -42.32 4.48
N LEU A 171 -17.41 -42.20 4.27
CA LEU A 171 -18.37 -41.86 5.31
C LEU A 171 -19.11 -43.13 5.76
N VAL A 172 -18.91 -43.49 7.02
CA VAL A 172 -19.52 -44.64 7.69
C VAL A 172 -20.87 -44.25 8.29
N GLU A 173 -21.82 -45.19 8.33
CA GLU A 173 -23.10 -45.02 9.05
C GLU A 173 -23.16 -45.97 10.26
N ALA A 174 -23.78 -45.53 11.36
CA ALA A 174 -23.94 -46.33 12.57
C ALA A 174 -24.75 -47.62 12.27
N GLY A 175 -24.24 -48.78 12.71
CA GLY A 175 -24.86 -50.09 12.46
C GLY A 175 -24.50 -50.73 11.11
N GLN A 176 -23.63 -50.12 10.30
CA GLN A 176 -23.03 -50.80 9.14
C GLN A 176 -22.11 -51.94 9.61
N THR A 177 -22.06 -53.05 8.87
CA THR A 177 -21.22 -54.20 9.22
C THR A 177 -19.77 -54.04 8.77
N SER A 178 -19.52 -53.33 7.67
CA SER A 178 -18.17 -53.02 7.17
C SER A 178 -18.15 -51.75 6.31
N ALA A 179 -16.97 -51.13 6.18
CA ALA A 179 -16.73 -49.97 5.32
C ALA A 179 -15.74 -50.31 4.18
N PRO A 180 -15.93 -49.72 2.98
CA PRO A 180 -15.06 -49.94 1.82
C PRO A 180 -13.63 -49.40 2.04
N HIS A 181 -12.70 -49.76 1.14
CA HIS A 181 -11.32 -49.27 1.17
C HIS A 181 -11.25 -47.74 1.10
N GLY A 182 -10.57 -47.12 2.07
CA GLY A 182 -10.35 -45.68 2.15
C GLY A 182 -9.09 -45.36 2.95
N ASN A 183 -8.61 -44.10 2.89
CA ASN A 183 -7.50 -43.65 3.73
C ASN A 183 -8.03 -42.79 4.88
N VAL A 184 -9.03 -41.94 4.64
CA VAL A 184 -9.64 -41.10 5.67
C VAL A 184 -11.08 -41.52 5.91
N PHE A 185 -11.41 -41.88 7.15
CA PHE A 185 -12.75 -42.31 7.56
C PHE A 185 -13.39 -41.29 8.48
N SER A 186 -14.67 -40.97 8.24
CA SER A 186 -15.51 -40.20 9.17
C SER A 186 -16.94 -40.74 9.16
N VAL A 187 -17.83 -40.17 9.95
CA VAL A 187 -19.22 -40.64 10.11
C VAL A 187 -20.20 -39.62 9.55
N LYS A 188 -21.20 -40.10 8.81
CA LYS A 188 -22.19 -39.23 8.17
C LYS A 188 -23.16 -38.60 9.16
N ARG A 189 -23.66 -39.37 10.13
CA ARG A 189 -24.59 -38.95 11.20
C ARG A 189 -24.46 -39.87 12.42
N GLY A 190 -24.60 -39.29 13.61
CA GLY A 190 -24.50 -40.01 14.87
C GLY A 190 -23.06 -40.41 15.19
N VAL A 191 -22.91 -41.41 16.08
CA VAL A 191 -21.60 -41.96 16.45
C VAL A 191 -21.49 -43.38 15.94
N ALA A 192 -20.38 -43.68 15.26
CA ALA A 192 -20.03 -45.06 14.91
C ALA A 192 -18.73 -45.45 15.63
N TRP A 193 -18.65 -46.68 16.12
CA TRP A 193 -17.48 -47.20 16.79
C TRP A 193 -16.78 -48.20 15.88
N LEU A 194 -15.49 -47.96 15.63
CA LEU A 194 -14.70 -48.72 14.68
C LEU A 194 -13.68 -49.53 15.44
N ASN A 195 -13.59 -50.82 15.10
CA ASN A 195 -12.54 -51.69 15.63
C ASN A 195 -11.37 -51.68 14.65
N MET A 196 -10.22 -51.20 15.11
CA MET A 196 -9.03 -51.05 14.26
C MET A 196 -8.29 -52.41 14.14
N PRO A 197 -7.81 -52.79 12.94
CA PRO A 197 -7.04 -54.02 12.76
C PRO A 197 -5.64 -53.90 13.39
N ASP A 198 -5.18 -54.99 14.02
CA ASP A 198 -4.03 -55.10 14.94
C ASP A 198 -2.62 -54.70 14.40
N GLN A 199 -2.50 -54.11 13.21
CA GLN A 199 -1.21 -53.69 12.61
C GLN A 199 -1.29 -52.43 11.74
N SER A 200 -2.36 -51.63 11.86
CA SER A 200 -2.53 -50.42 11.04
C SER A 200 -2.08 -49.16 11.77
N SER A 201 -1.15 -48.38 11.20
CA SER A 201 -0.87 -47.02 11.69
C SER A 201 -1.99 -46.09 11.27
N ALA A 202 -2.68 -45.54 12.26
CA ALA A 202 -3.89 -44.77 12.08
C ALA A 202 -3.85 -43.56 13.03
N VAL A 203 -4.11 -42.38 12.50
CA VAL A 203 -4.03 -41.12 13.24
C VAL A 203 -5.44 -40.60 13.48
N TYR A 204 -5.84 -40.45 14.74
CA TYR A 204 -7.09 -39.82 15.13
C TYR A 204 -6.98 -38.30 14.97
N ILE A 205 -7.92 -37.70 14.23
CA ILE A 205 -8.05 -36.24 14.03
C ILE A 205 -6.74 -35.60 13.48
N GLY A 206 -5.86 -36.40 12.87
CA GLY A 206 -4.56 -35.95 12.36
C GLY A 206 -3.50 -35.64 13.44
N LEU A 207 -3.76 -35.95 14.72
CA LEU A 207 -2.89 -35.59 15.85
C LEU A 207 -2.35 -36.80 16.65
N VAL A 208 -3.16 -37.83 16.88
CA VAL A 208 -2.80 -38.94 17.80
C VAL A 208 -2.69 -40.26 17.05
N ASP A 209 -1.52 -40.92 17.09
CA ASP A 209 -1.33 -42.25 16.50
C ASP A 209 -1.92 -43.34 17.40
N ILE A 210 -2.94 -44.04 16.89
CA ILE A 210 -3.67 -45.13 17.54
C ILE A 210 -2.98 -46.48 17.29
N GLY A 211 -2.07 -46.57 16.30
CA GLY A 211 -1.59 -47.83 15.75
C GLY A 211 -0.29 -48.40 16.33
N THR A 212 0.44 -47.68 17.20
CA THR A 212 1.83 -48.04 17.54
C THR A 212 2.11 -48.41 19.00
N ASN A 213 1.13 -48.38 19.91
CA ASN A 213 1.33 -48.79 21.31
C ASN A 213 0.83 -50.22 21.59
N GLY A 214 1.66 -51.20 21.24
CA GLY A 214 1.47 -52.58 21.68
C GLY A 214 1.65 -52.70 23.20
N GLN A 215 0.55 -52.87 23.94
CA GLN A 215 0.53 -53.66 25.19
C GLN A 215 -0.86 -54.03 25.74
N HIS A 216 -1.99 -53.57 25.20
CA HIS A 216 -3.33 -53.95 25.68
C HIS A 216 -4.13 -54.62 24.55
N GLN A 217 -4.36 -55.93 24.70
CA GLN A 217 -4.86 -56.84 23.66
C GLN A 217 -6.38 -57.08 23.69
N ASP A 218 -7.15 -56.34 24.48
CA ASP A 218 -8.59 -56.58 24.60
C ASP A 218 -9.40 -55.35 24.15
N ILE A 219 -9.92 -55.43 22.91
CA ILE A 219 -11.05 -54.66 22.36
C ILE A 219 -10.85 -53.14 22.33
N SER A 220 -10.19 -52.62 21.28
CA SER A 220 -10.06 -51.17 20.99
C SER A 220 -11.17 -50.72 20.03
N TRP A 221 -12.27 -50.18 20.55
CA TRP A 221 -13.26 -49.43 19.77
C TRP A 221 -12.92 -47.94 19.80
N VAL A 222 -12.80 -47.31 18.63
CA VAL A 222 -12.56 -45.87 18.49
C VAL A 222 -13.84 -45.20 17.98
N PRO A 223 -14.34 -44.14 18.63
CA PRO A 223 -15.52 -43.44 18.16
C PRO A 223 -15.17 -42.51 17.00
N LEU A 224 -16.04 -42.49 15.99
CA LEU A 224 -16.11 -41.45 15.00
C LEU A 224 -17.44 -40.72 15.12
N ALA A 225 -17.35 -39.40 15.20
CA ALA A 225 -18.44 -38.45 15.10
C ALA A 225 -18.28 -37.67 13.77
N PRO A 226 -19.27 -36.88 13.33
CA PRO A 226 -19.17 -36.15 12.06
C PRO A 226 -18.01 -35.16 11.96
N THR A 227 -17.48 -34.71 13.09
CA THR A 227 -16.36 -33.76 13.20
C THR A 227 -15.03 -34.43 13.51
N SER A 228 -15.01 -35.75 13.76
CA SER A 228 -13.79 -36.51 13.93
C SER A 228 -13.54 -37.42 12.73
N TRP A 229 -12.26 -37.70 12.50
CA TRP A 229 -11.82 -38.57 11.41
C TRP A 229 -10.62 -39.41 11.85
N ILE A 230 -10.39 -40.51 11.15
CA ILE A 230 -9.20 -41.34 11.29
C ILE A 230 -8.49 -41.37 9.95
N GLU A 231 -7.19 -41.11 9.96
CA GLU A 231 -6.31 -41.18 8.80
C GLU A 231 -5.44 -42.43 8.88
N MET A 232 -5.58 -43.33 7.92
CA MET A 232 -4.77 -44.53 7.81
C MET A 232 -3.61 -44.28 6.86
N SER A 233 -2.42 -44.80 7.20
CA SER A 233 -1.23 -44.69 6.34
C SER A 233 -1.34 -45.47 5.03
N THR A 234 -2.22 -46.48 4.98
CA THR A 234 -2.49 -47.31 3.80
C THR A 234 -3.99 -47.58 3.66
N SER A 235 -4.48 -47.64 2.42
CA SER A 235 -5.91 -47.88 2.15
C SER A 235 -6.32 -49.28 2.58
N GLN A 236 -7.24 -49.37 3.56
CA GLN A 236 -7.71 -50.64 4.12
C GLN A 236 -9.22 -50.60 4.30
N SER A 237 -9.87 -51.77 4.39
CA SER A 237 -11.30 -51.87 4.68
C SER A 237 -11.50 -52.12 6.17
N ILE A 238 -12.54 -51.52 6.75
CA ILE A 238 -12.87 -51.68 8.17
C ILE A 238 -13.95 -52.74 8.28
N SER A 239 -13.62 -53.85 8.94
CA SER A 239 -14.46 -55.07 8.95
C SER A 239 -15.45 -55.15 10.13
N ARG A 240 -15.35 -54.23 11.09
CA ARG A 240 -16.18 -54.22 12.30
C ARG A 240 -16.51 -52.79 12.70
N ILE A 241 -17.76 -52.41 12.45
CA ILE A 241 -18.34 -51.14 12.86
C ILE A 241 -19.56 -51.46 13.72
N LYS A 242 -19.76 -50.71 14.80
CA LYS A 242 -20.92 -50.85 15.69
C LYS A 242 -21.57 -49.50 15.98
N SER A 243 -22.87 -49.53 16.23
CA SER A 243 -23.58 -48.40 16.85
C SER A 243 -23.37 -48.37 18.36
N THR A 244 -23.57 -47.23 19.00
CA THR A 244 -23.52 -47.12 20.47
C THR A 244 -24.57 -48.03 21.14
N MET A 245 -25.74 -48.20 20.52
CA MET A 245 -26.79 -49.10 21.01
C MET A 245 -26.30 -50.56 21.09
N GLU A 246 -25.62 -51.06 20.05
CA GLU A 246 -25.06 -52.42 20.02
C GLU A 246 -23.96 -52.64 21.07
N LEU A 247 -23.23 -51.58 21.45
CA LEU A 247 -22.22 -51.63 22.51
C LEU A 247 -22.84 -51.59 23.92
N VAL A 248 -23.94 -50.87 24.08
CA VAL A 248 -24.71 -50.84 25.34
C VAL A 248 -25.38 -52.19 25.59
N GLU A 249 -26.03 -52.77 24.57
CA GLU A 249 -26.62 -54.12 24.67
C GLU A 249 -25.57 -55.22 24.88
N GLY A 250 -24.36 -55.02 24.35
CA GLY A 250 -23.21 -55.90 24.57
C GLY A 250 -22.50 -55.71 25.92
N GLY A 251 -22.92 -54.77 26.76
CA GLY A 251 -22.30 -54.48 28.07
C GLY A 251 -20.89 -53.87 27.99
N GLN A 252 -20.49 -53.32 26.84
CA GLN A 252 -19.12 -52.81 26.58
C GLN A 252 -18.98 -51.29 26.76
N ILE A 253 -20.05 -50.59 27.15
CA ILE A 253 -20.09 -49.12 27.14
C ILE A 253 -19.06 -48.46 28.07
N VAL A 254 -18.80 -49.06 29.24
CA VAL A 254 -17.85 -48.51 30.23
C VAL A 254 -16.41 -48.58 29.72
N SER A 255 -16.00 -49.70 29.13
CA SER A 255 -14.64 -49.85 28.59
C SER A 255 -14.40 -48.97 27.37
N VAL A 256 -15.43 -48.79 26.54
CA VAL A 256 -15.35 -48.00 25.33
C VAL A 256 -15.34 -46.49 25.61
N LEU A 257 -16.10 -46.02 26.60
CA LEU A 257 -16.03 -44.63 27.07
C LEU A 257 -14.66 -44.30 27.68
N ALA A 258 -14.08 -45.20 28.48
CA ALA A 258 -12.76 -45.01 29.05
C ALA A 258 -11.69 -44.83 27.97
N ARG A 259 -11.74 -45.63 26.89
CA ARG A 259 -10.82 -45.49 25.76
C ARG A 259 -11.04 -44.20 24.97
N PHE A 260 -12.29 -43.75 24.82
CA PHE A 260 -12.58 -42.46 24.21
C PHE A 260 -11.97 -41.30 25.03
N HIS A 261 -12.17 -41.31 26.35
CA HIS A 261 -11.62 -40.28 27.22
C HIS A 261 -10.08 -40.22 27.19
N GLU A 262 -9.42 -41.37 27.05
CA GLU A 262 -7.96 -41.43 26.86
C GLU A 262 -7.53 -40.69 25.57
N LEU A 263 -8.19 -40.98 24.45
CA LEU A 263 -7.92 -40.30 23.17
C LEU A 263 -8.17 -38.78 23.24
N VAL A 264 -9.21 -38.36 23.96
CA VAL A 264 -9.53 -36.94 24.17
C VAL A 264 -8.37 -36.22 24.86
N LEU A 265 -7.83 -36.81 25.92
CA LEU A 265 -6.73 -36.24 26.68
C LEU A 265 -5.42 -36.19 25.89
N GLU A 266 -5.10 -37.25 25.12
CA GLU A 266 -3.92 -37.26 24.27
C GLU A 266 -3.98 -36.21 23.16
N THR A 267 -5.15 -36.05 22.53
CA THR A 267 -5.38 -35.09 21.45
C THR A 267 -5.23 -33.66 21.95
N GLU A 268 -5.87 -33.35 23.08
CA GLU A 268 -5.84 -32.01 23.68
C GLU A 268 -4.43 -31.61 24.14
N ARG A 269 -3.65 -32.57 24.66
CA ARG A 269 -2.24 -32.34 24.98
C ARG A 269 -1.42 -31.93 23.75
N MET A 270 -1.64 -32.58 22.61
CA MET A 270 -0.95 -32.24 21.36
C MET A 270 -1.35 -30.85 20.85
N ASN A 271 -2.64 -30.50 20.90
CA ASN A 271 -3.14 -29.17 20.54
C ASN A 271 -2.46 -28.04 21.34
N ARG A 272 -2.31 -28.23 22.66
CA ARG A 272 -1.64 -27.25 23.52
C ARG A 272 -0.16 -27.07 23.19
N LEU A 273 0.56 -28.15 22.92
CA LEU A 273 1.97 -28.09 22.54
C LEU A 273 2.19 -27.36 21.20
N LEU A 274 1.32 -27.57 20.22
CA LEU A 274 1.37 -26.87 18.93
C LEU A 274 1.14 -25.36 19.10
N THR A 275 0.18 -24.97 19.94
CA THR A 275 -0.14 -23.56 20.20
C THR A 275 1.06 -22.77 20.77
N VAL A 276 1.82 -23.37 21.69
CA VAL A 276 3.03 -22.74 22.27
C VAL A 276 4.10 -22.51 21.21
N VAL A 277 4.26 -23.46 20.28
CA VAL A 277 5.25 -23.35 19.18
C VAL A 277 4.87 -22.22 18.22
N ASP A 278 3.59 -22.09 17.88
CA ASP A 278 3.11 -21.02 16.98
C ASP A 278 3.27 -19.64 17.61
N GLN A 279 2.98 -19.51 18.91
CA GLN A 279 3.18 -18.25 19.63
C GLN A 279 4.66 -17.83 19.65
N ALA A 280 5.58 -18.78 19.89
CA ALA A 280 7.02 -18.53 19.85
C ALA A 280 7.51 -18.13 18.44
N ASN A 281 6.90 -18.66 17.38
CA ASN A 281 7.23 -18.28 16.01
C ASN A 281 6.75 -16.85 15.68
N LEU A 282 5.56 -16.46 16.14
CA LEU A 282 5.05 -15.10 15.99
C LEU A 282 5.93 -14.06 16.71
N GLU A 283 6.40 -14.38 17.92
CA GLU A 283 7.33 -13.51 18.66
C GLU A 283 8.68 -13.34 17.95
N ARG A 284 9.22 -14.39 17.31
CA ARG A 284 10.46 -14.27 16.52
C ARG A 284 10.30 -13.35 15.32
N VAL A 285 9.14 -13.38 14.66
CA VAL A 285 8.84 -12.50 13.52
C VAL A 285 8.76 -11.04 13.98
N SER A 286 8.07 -10.77 15.10
CA SER A 286 7.92 -9.40 15.61
C SER A 286 9.27 -8.77 16.03
N LEU A 287 10.15 -9.55 16.66
CA LEU A 287 11.51 -9.09 17.03
C LEU A 287 12.36 -8.76 15.80
N THR A 288 12.21 -9.52 14.71
CA THR A 288 12.98 -9.29 13.47
C THR A 288 12.55 -7.98 12.80
N VAL A 289 11.25 -7.69 12.76
CA VAL A 289 10.72 -6.42 12.22
C VAL A 289 11.23 -5.23 13.03
N ARG A 290 11.20 -5.33 14.36
CA ARG A 290 11.67 -4.26 15.25
C ARG A 290 13.13 -3.87 15.03
N HIS A 291 14.03 -4.84 14.83
CA HIS A 291 15.45 -4.57 14.57
C HIS A 291 15.69 -3.84 13.24
N VAL A 292 14.92 -4.16 12.20
CA VAL A 292 15.03 -3.48 10.90
C VAL A 292 14.60 -2.01 11.00
N GLU A 293 13.58 -1.72 11.79
CA GLU A 293 13.11 -0.35 12.04
C GLU A 293 14.12 0.47 12.85
N GLU A 294 14.71 -0.10 13.89
CA GLU A 294 15.77 0.54 14.69
C GLU A 294 17.00 0.92 13.85
N ASP A 295 17.45 0.03 12.96
CA ASP A 295 18.60 0.30 12.09
C ASP A 295 18.29 1.39 11.04
N ARG A 296 17.06 1.43 10.53
CA ARG A 296 16.61 2.49 9.62
C ARG A 296 16.60 3.85 10.32
N ALA A 297 16.17 3.88 11.57
CA ALA A 297 16.07 5.10 12.35
C ALA A 297 17.45 5.61 12.81
N ARG A 298 18.38 4.71 13.15
CA ARG A 298 19.79 5.06 13.39
C ARG A 298 20.44 5.73 12.17
N ARG A 299 20.16 5.27 10.95
CA ARG A 299 20.70 5.90 9.72
C ARG A 299 20.19 7.32 9.52
N LYS A 300 18.91 7.59 9.80
CA LYS A 300 18.34 8.95 9.76
C LYS A 300 18.97 9.87 10.80
N LEU A 301 19.32 9.36 11.99
CA LEU A 301 19.94 10.16 13.06
C LEU A 301 21.33 10.73 12.67
N PHE A 302 22.07 10.03 11.80
CA PHE A 302 23.33 10.52 11.24
C PHE A 302 23.15 11.47 10.05
N GLU A 303 21.93 11.64 9.54
CA GLU A 303 21.57 12.56 8.45
C GLU A 303 20.99 13.89 8.94
N VAL A 304 20.97 14.16 10.26
CA VAL A 304 20.56 15.46 10.81
C VAL A 304 21.77 16.38 10.99
N PRO A 305 22.10 17.28 10.03
CA PRO A 305 22.81 18.49 10.38
C PRO A 305 21.79 19.48 10.95
N GLY A 306 22.01 19.92 12.20
CA GLY A 306 21.40 21.13 12.70
C GLY A 306 21.65 22.27 11.72
N ILE A 307 20.56 22.85 11.22
CA ILE A 307 20.59 23.98 10.30
C ILE A 307 21.13 25.17 11.08
N SER A 308 22.40 25.52 10.84
CA SER A 308 22.95 26.80 11.27
C SER A 308 22.13 27.91 10.61
N LYS A 309 21.62 28.86 11.39
CA LYS A 309 21.02 30.12 10.92
C LYS A 309 21.79 30.64 9.69
N ILE A 310 21.08 30.84 8.59
CA ILE A 310 21.64 31.37 7.34
C ILE A 310 21.90 32.86 7.56
N GLU A 311 23.06 33.19 8.09
CA GLU A 311 23.57 34.57 8.03
C GLU A 311 24.08 34.82 6.60
N SER A 312 23.29 35.59 5.83
CA SER A 312 23.72 36.14 4.55
C SER A 312 24.77 37.23 4.79
N SER A 313 26.03 36.84 4.93
CA SER A 313 27.16 37.78 5.05
C SER A 313 27.70 38.31 3.71
N GLY A 314 26.99 38.08 2.61
CA GLY A 314 27.39 38.51 1.27
C GLY A 314 26.54 39.68 0.77
N ASP A 315 27.21 40.76 0.37
CA ASP A 315 26.63 41.98 -0.19
C ASP A 315 25.68 41.65 -1.37
N GLY A 316 24.45 42.17 -1.34
CA GLY A 316 23.32 41.73 -2.18
C GLY A 316 23.51 41.91 -3.69
N SER A 317 24.62 42.50 -4.13
CA SER A 317 24.99 42.63 -5.55
C SER A 317 25.62 41.33 -6.10
N GLU A 318 26.32 40.55 -5.27
CA GLU A 318 27.08 39.38 -5.73
C GLU A 318 26.21 38.13 -5.88
N LEU A 319 25.27 37.92 -4.96
CA LEU A 319 24.29 36.83 -5.03
C LEU A 319 23.39 36.96 -6.27
N ASP A 320 22.92 38.18 -6.55
CA ASP A 320 22.07 38.49 -7.71
C ASP A 320 22.80 38.18 -9.02
N LYS A 321 24.09 38.54 -9.14
CA LYS A 321 24.93 38.22 -10.30
C LYS A 321 25.11 36.71 -10.49
N ALA A 322 25.38 35.97 -9.41
CA ALA A 322 25.51 34.51 -9.48
C ALA A 322 24.20 33.86 -9.95
N LEU A 323 23.06 34.29 -9.41
CA LEU A 323 21.73 33.81 -9.81
C LEU A 323 21.38 34.20 -11.24
N LEU A 324 21.74 35.39 -11.71
CA LEU A 324 21.55 35.80 -13.11
C LEU A 324 22.36 34.92 -14.07
N MET A 325 23.61 34.58 -13.73
CA MET A 325 24.43 33.67 -14.55
C MET A 325 23.82 32.26 -14.62
N ILE A 326 23.33 31.75 -13.50
CA ILE A 326 22.63 30.46 -13.44
C ILE A 326 21.31 30.53 -14.23
N GLY A 327 20.56 31.61 -14.08
CA GLY A 327 19.29 31.83 -14.77
C GLY A 327 19.44 31.91 -16.29
N GLN A 328 20.50 32.57 -16.77
CA GLN A 328 20.84 32.57 -18.20
C GLN A 328 21.22 31.19 -18.71
N HIS A 329 21.93 30.39 -17.91
CA HIS A 329 22.34 29.04 -18.29
C HIS A 329 21.16 28.04 -18.31
N GLU A 330 20.30 28.08 -17.30
CA GLU A 330 19.18 27.13 -17.13
C GLU A 330 17.85 27.62 -17.72
N GLY A 331 17.80 28.85 -18.26
CA GLY A 331 16.56 29.46 -18.76
C GLY A 331 15.58 29.83 -17.65
N ILE A 332 16.08 30.18 -16.47
CA ILE A 332 15.29 30.59 -15.30
C ILE A 332 15.28 32.11 -15.19
N LYS A 333 14.08 32.71 -15.08
CA LYS A 333 13.91 34.14 -14.86
C LYS A 333 13.80 34.42 -13.35
N PHE A 334 14.89 34.80 -12.72
CA PHE A 334 14.87 35.28 -11.34
C PHE A 334 14.29 36.70 -11.27
N LYS A 335 13.37 36.94 -10.33
CA LYS A 335 12.82 38.24 -9.96
C LYS A 335 13.43 38.67 -8.63
N PHE A 336 13.92 39.90 -8.59
CA PHE A 336 14.53 40.47 -7.40
C PHE A 336 13.56 41.50 -6.79
N PRO A 337 13.22 41.41 -5.49
CA PRO A 337 12.29 42.36 -4.86
C PRO A 337 12.84 43.79 -4.82
N ASP A 338 11.96 44.79 -4.90
CA ASP A 338 12.33 46.21 -4.88
C ASP A 338 12.96 46.61 -3.54
N ARG A 339 14.11 47.28 -3.60
CA ARG A 339 14.94 47.66 -2.44
C ARG A 339 14.52 48.98 -1.77
N THR A 340 13.37 49.53 -2.13
CA THR A 340 12.93 50.86 -1.67
C THR A 340 12.23 50.78 -0.32
N GLY A 341 12.97 51.04 0.78
CA GLY A 341 12.38 51.47 2.06
C GLY A 341 12.70 50.66 3.34
N ALA A 342 13.53 49.62 3.31
CA ALA A 342 13.92 48.84 4.50
C ALA A 342 15.46 48.73 4.62
N PRO A 343 16.03 48.57 5.84
CA PRO A 343 17.47 48.80 6.10
C PRO A 343 18.38 47.77 5.42
N GLU A 344 19.58 48.24 5.05
CA GLU A 344 20.83 47.69 4.46
C GLU A 344 21.13 46.17 4.44
N THR A 345 20.12 45.29 4.48
CA THR A 345 20.30 43.84 4.46
C THR A 345 19.93 43.27 3.08
N PRO A 346 20.83 42.52 2.44
CA PRO A 346 20.52 41.79 1.21
C PRO A 346 19.30 40.89 1.39
N PRO A 347 18.37 40.80 0.42
CA PRO A 347 17.30 39.82 0.50
C PRO A 347 17.91 38.42 0.58
N ALA A 348 17.53 37.66 1.61
CA ALA A 348 17.92 36.26 1.74
C ALA A 348 17.52 35.49 0.47
N LEU A 349 18.30 34.48 0.08
CA LEU A 349 18.03 33.63 -1.09
C LEU A 349 16.57 33.13 -1.13
N ALA A 350 16.00 32.81 0.05
CA ALA A 350 14.60 32.43 0.21
C ALA A 350 13.61 33.47 -0.36
N ASN A 351 13.85 34.76 -0.14
CA ASN A 351 12.98 35.83 -0.63
C ASN A 351 13.05 35.96 -2.16
N ILE A 352 14.26 35.82 -2.74
CA ILE A 352 14.45 35.84 -4.20
C ILE A 352 13.73 34.64 -4.83
N LEU A 353 13.87 33.44 -4.25
CA LEU A 353 13.19 32.24 -4.75
C LEU A 353 11.67 32.35 -4.66
N LEU A 354 11.16 32.92 -3.55
CA LEU A 354 9.74 33.15 -3.34
C LEU A 354 9.17 34.17 -4.34
N ALA A 355 9.86 35.30 -4.56
CA ALA A 355 9.48 36.31 -5.55
C ALA A 355 9.58 35.79 -7.00
N SER A 356 10.62 35.00 -7.29
CA SER A 356 10.84 34.35 -8.59
C SER A 356 9.89 33.19 -8.83
N LYS A 357 9.25 32.66 -7.78
CA LYS A 357 8.47 31.40 -7.78
C LYS A 357 9.27 30.18 -8.25
N VAL A 358 10.59 30.21 -8.06
CA VAL A 358 11.54 29.17 -8.51
C VAL A 358 11.85 28.21 -7.35
N PRO A 359 11.64 26.89 -7.50
CA PRO A 359 12.06 25.93 -6.50
C PRO A 359 13.58 25.78 -6.48
N GLY A 360 14.16 25.83 -5.27
CA GLY A 360 15.57 25.53 -5.01
C GLY A 360 15.70 24.29 -4.13
N ARG A 361 16.71 23.47 -4.37
CA ARG A 361 17.06 22.31 -3.53
C ARG A 361 18.51 22.43 -3.07
N LYS A 362 18.73 22.26 -1.78
CA LYS A 362 20.06 22.15 -1.20
C LYS A 362 20.64 20.76 -1.48
N ILE A 363 21.89 20.71 -1.94
CA ILE A 363 22.62 19.50 -2.28
C ILE A 363 23.97 19.48 -1.56
N ARG A 364 24.48 18.28 -1.29
CA ARG A 364 25.80 18.09 -0.70
C ARG A 364 26.80 17.66 -1.77
N LEU A 365 27.87 18.43 -1.91
CA LEU A 365 28.97 18.20 -2.81
C LEU A 365 30.02 17.30 -2.14
N ASP A 366 29.87 15.98 -2.31
CA ASP A 366 30.84 15.01 -1.78
C ASP A 366 32.04 14.84 -2.72
N ARG A 367 33.26 14.95 -2.18
CA ARG A 367 34.49 14.80 -2.98
C ARG A 367 34.70 13.38 -3.49
N MET A 368 34.26 12.35 -2.76
CA MET A 368 34.44 10.96 -3.20
C MET A 368 33.59 10.67 -4.46
N SER A 369 32.43 11.32 -4.58
CA SER A 369 31.54 11.22 -5.74
C SER A 369 32.05 11.89 -7.03
N ARG A 370 33.16 12.64 -7.01
CA ARG A 370 33.70 13.41 -8.18
C ARG A 370 32.62 14.22 -8.93
N TRP A 371 31.73 14.89 -8.20
CA TRP A 371 30.57 15.62 -8.74
C TRP A 371 30.88 16.57 -9.92
N TRP A 372 32.11 17.13 -9.99
CA TRP A 372 32.56 18.04 -11.05
C TRP A 372 32.79 17.37 -12.43
N VAL A 373 32.67 16.05 -12.51
CA VAL A 373 32.68 15.24 -13.75
C VAL A 373 31.26 14.78 -14.13
N GLY A 374 30.28 15.01 -13.26
CA GLY A 374 28.88 14.64 -13.45
C GLY A 374 28.09 15.61 -14.32
N ASP A 375 26.78 15.37 -14.43
CA ASP A 375 25.86 16.19 -15.23
C ASP A 375 24.66 16.68 -14.40
N SER A 376 24.99 17.28 -13.25
CA SER A 376 24.03 17.69 -12.21
C SER A 376 23.42 19.09 -12.37
N GLY A 377 23.57 19.76 -13.53
CA GLY A 377 23.03 21.11 -13.80
C GLY A 377 23.80 22.28 -13.16
N ALA A 378 23.41 23.51 -13.47
CA ALA A 378 24.02 24.71 -12.88
C ALA A 378 23.66 24.89 -11.39
N MET A 379 24.64 25.20 -10.55
CA MET A 379 24.48 25.30 -9.10
C MET A 379 24.96 26.64 -8.56
N LEU A 380 24.36 27.09 -7.46
CA LEU A 380 24.90 28.14 -6.61
C LEU A 380 25.67 27.49 -5.47
N ALA A 381 26.94 27.86 -5.30
CA ALA A 381 27.74 27.40 -4.18
C ALA A 381 28.41 28.57 -3.47
N TYR A 382 29.05 28.29 -2.34
CA TYR A 382 29.76 29.30 -1.56
C TYR A 382 31.22 28.92 -1.40
N LYS A 383 32.14 29.88 -1.53
CA LYS A 383 33.57 29.65 -1.23
C LYS A 383 33.74 29.37 0.27
N LYS A 384 34.62 28.42 0.61
CA LYS A 384 34.86 27.99 1.99
C LYS A 384 35.46 29.09 2.85
N ASP A 385 36.40 29.86 2.29
CA ASP A 385 37.20 30.84 3.05
C ASP A 385 36.52 32.20 3.15
N THR A 386 35.80 32.63 2.10
CA THR A 386 35.21 33.98 2.01
C THR A 386 33.68 34.00 2.13
N ASN A 387 33.02 32.84 2.19
CA ASN A 387 31.56 32.69 2.14
C ASN A 387 30.89 33.38 0.93
N GLN A 388 31.66 33.64 -0.14
CA GLN A 388 31.19 34.37 -1.30
C GLN A 388 30.33 33.48 -2.20
N PRO A 389 29.16 33.96 -2.70
CA PRO A 389 28.34 33.22 -3.64
C PRO A 389 29.04 33.10 -5.00
N VAL A 390 29.10 31.87 -5.55
CA VAL A 390 29.69 31.57 -6.86
C VAL A 390 28.74 30.69 -7.67
N ALA A 391 28.70 30.91 -8.98
CA ALA A 391 27.94 30.05 -9.89
C ALA A 391 28.83 28.91 -10.40
N LEU A 392 28.39 27.67 -10.24
CA LEU A 392 29.03 26.48 -10.80
C LEU A 392 28.29 26.11 -12.08
N LEU A 393 28.92 26.34 -13.23
CA LEU A 393 28.30 26.10 -14.54
C LEU A 393 29.03 24.95 -15.26
N PRO A 394 28.30 23.95 -15.77
CA PRO A 394 28.90 22.92 -16.62
C PRO A 394 29.23 23.50 -18.01
N ASP A 395 30.43 23.23 -18.51
CA ASP A 395 30.83 23.54 -19.88
C ASP A 395 30.34 22.46 -20.87
N LYS A 396 30.57 22.67 -22.17
CA LYS A 396 30.11 21.80 -23.26
C LYS A 396 30.48 20.34 -23.07
N LEU A 397 31.58 20.04 -22.39
CA LEU A 397 32.08 18.69 -22.10
C LEU A 397 31.59 18.12 -20.75
N ASN A 398 30.55 18.70 -20.13
CA ASN A 398 30.05 18.36 -18.79
C ASN A 398 31.14 18.44 -17.71
N ARG A 399 31.99 19.48 -17.81
CA ARG A 399 33.02 19.79 -16.81
C ARG A 399 32.62 21.07 -16.12
N TYR A 400 32.70 21.12 -14.79
CA TYR A 400 32.24 22.31 -14.06
C TYR A 400 33.29 23.42 -14.02
N HIS A 401 32.81 24.66 -14.15
CA HIS A 401 33.59 25.88 -14.00
C HIS A 401 32.99 26.71 -12.86
N ILE A 402 33.85 27.24 -12.00
CA ILE A 402 33.50 28.27 -11.02
C ILE A 402 33.48 29.60 -11.76
N HIS A 403 32.34 30.27 -11.72
CA HIS A 403 32.18 31.64 -12.15
C HIS A 403 32.12 32.51 -10.90
N ASP A 404 33.17 33.30 -10.73
CA ASP A 404 33.29 34.24 -9.63
C ASP A 404 32.35 35.44 -9.85
N SER A 405 31.47 35.72 -8.89
CA SER A 405 30.47 36.79 -8.98
C SER A 405 31.06 38.19 -8.84
N ALA A 406 32.21 38.34 -8.18
CA ALA A 406 32.91 39.62 -8.02
C ALA A 406 33.84 39.93 -9.19
N THR A 407 34.60 38.94 -9.67
CA THR A 407 35.64 39.17 -10.70
C THR A 407 35.22 38.74 -12.11
N GLY A 408 34.11 37.99 -12.26
CA GLY A 408 33.68 37.42 -13.54
C GLY A 408 34.61 36.33 -14.09
N ARG A 409 35.65 35.94 -13.33
CA ARG A 409 36.68 35.00 -13.78
C ARG A 409 36.14 33.57 -13.78
N LYS A 410 36.37 32.85 -14.88
CA LYS A 410 36.00 31.44 -15.04
C LYS A 410 37.17 30.54 -14.69
N THR A 411 37.00 29.66 -13.71
CA THR A 411 38.05 28.73 -13.27
C THR A 411 37.54 27.29 -13.32
N ARG A 412 38.21 26.40 -14.06
CA ARG A 412 37.77 25.00 -14.17
C ARG A 412 37.95 24.25 -12.85
N ILE A 413 36.97 23.44 -12.47
CA ILE A 413 37.04 22.61 -11.27
C ILE A 413 37.88 21.35 -11.53
N THR A 414 38.79 21.08 -10.60
CA THR A 414 39.69 19.93 -10.56
C THR A 414 39.69 19.37 -9.13
N THR A 415 40.22 18.17 -8.94
CA THR A 415 40.31 17.53 -7.61
C THR A 415 41.01 18.42 -6.57
N HIS A 416 41.94 19.28 -7.00
CA HIS A 416 42.70 20.19 -6.13
C HIS A 416 41.87 21.40 -5.66
N ASN A 417 41.07 22.02 -6.55
CA ASN A 417 40.31 23.23 -6.20
C ASN A 417 38.86 22.96 -5.79
N ALA A 418 38.33 21.74 -6.00
CA ALA A 418 37.00 21.35 -5.52
C ALA A 418 36.86 21.52 -4.01
N GLY A 419 37.99 21.52 -3.28
CA GLY A 419 38.02 21.75 -1.85
C GLY A 419 37.87 23.20 -1.37
N SER A 420 37.95 24.17 -2.28
CA SER A 420 37.75 25.60 -2.01
C SER A 420 36.27 26.00 -1.90
N ILE A 421 35.36 25.08 -2.23
CA ILE A 421 33.92 25.27 -2.20
C ILE A 421 33.37 24.59 -0.93
N LYS A 422 32.39 25.22 -0.27
CA LYS A 422 31.65 24.58 0.82
C LYS A 422 30.99 23.28 0.34
N PRO A 423 30.84 22.28 1.22
CA PRO A 423 30.20 21.01 0.86
C PRO A 423 28.71 21.16 0.56
N GLU A 424 28.12 22.35 0.72
CA GLU A 424 26.70 22.61 0.46
C GLU A 424 26.56 23.55 -0.74
N ALA A 425 25.65 23.20 -1.64
CA ALA A 425 25.29 24.01 -2.80
C ALA A 425 23.78 23.96 -3.03
N TRP A 426 23.29 24.82 -3.92
CA TRP A 426 21.89 24.93 -4.29
C TRP A 426 21.73 24.64 -5.77
N LEU A 427 20.77 23.77 -6.08
CA LEU A 427 20.32 23.49 -7.43
C LEU A 427 18.94 24.12 -7.64
N PHE A 428 18.69 24.69 -8.81
CA PHE A 428 17.42 25.32 -9.14
C PHE A 428 16.76 24.59 -10.30
N TYR A 429 15.43 24.45 -10.24
CA TYR A 429 14.66 23.84 -11.30
C TYR A 429 13.77 24.89 -11.94
N ARG A 430 13.62 24.83 -13.26
CA ARG A 430 12.74 25.73 -13.99
C ARG A 430 11.28 25.35 -13.69
N PRO A 431 10.48 26.24 -13.06
CA PRO A 431 9.07 25.97 -12.85
C PRO A 431 8.26 26.14 -14.14
N PHE A 432 7.09 25.52 -14.22
CA PHE A 432 6.09 25.88 -15.22
C PHE A 432 5.59 27.32 -14.99
N GLU A 433 5.25 28.04 -16.06
CA GLU A 433 4.72 29.39 -15.93
C GLU A 433 3.41 29.38 -15.09
N SER A 434 3.17 30.43 -14.30
CA SER A 434 1.98 30.51 -13.41
C SER A 434 0.66 30.75 -14.15
N ARG A 435 0.62 30.52 -15.47
CA ARG A 435 -0.58 30.60 -16.32
C ARG A 435 -0.99 29.21 -16.81
N GLU A 436 -2.02 29.15 -17.65
CA GLU A 436 -2.40 27.92 -18.35
C GLU A 436 -1.26 27.49 -19.26
N VAL A 437 -0.81 26.23 -19.12
CA VAL A 437 0.30 25.69 -19.92
C VAL A 437 -0.27 24.88 -21.07
N HIS A 438 0.04 25.27 -22.30
CA HIS A 438 -0.35 24.52 -23.49
C HIS A 438 0.66 23.39 -23.80
N PRO A 439 0.23 22.31 -24.48
CA PRO A 439 1.11 21.21 -24.89
C PRO A 439 2.36 21.62 -25.70
N ARG A 440 2.30 22.74 -26.44
CA ARG A 440 3.45 23.27 -27.19
C ARG A 440 4.54 23.84 -26.27
N GLU A 441 4.16 24.42 -25.15
CA GLU A 441 5.09 24.99 -24.17
C GLU A 441 5.82 23.88 -23.40
N LEU A 442 5.14 22.74 -23.18
CA LEU A 442 5.80 21.52 -22.68
C LEU A 442 6.96 21.14 -23.60
N LEU A 443 6.71 21.01 -24.91
CA LEU A 443 7.74 20.65 -25.90
C LEU A 443 8.91 21.64 -25.93
N GLN A 444 8.65 22.93 -25.72
CA GLN A 444 9.71 23.93 -25.60
C GLN A 444 10.59 23.66 -24.36
N VAL A 445 9.97 23.39 -23.21
CA VAL A 445 10.68 23.01 -21.98
C VAL A 445 11.45 21.70 -22.14
N PHE A 446 10.91 20.72 -22.89
CA PHE A 446 11.62 19.49 -23.25
C PHE A 446 12.90 19.80 -24.03
N SER A 447 12.87 20.74 -24.97
CA SER A 447 13.99 21.01 -25.89
C SER A 447 15.10 21.89 -25.30
N ASP A 448 14.78 22.72 -24.31
CA ASP A 448 15.71 23.70 -23.75
C ASP A 448 16.88 23.01 -23.01
N GLY A 449 18.12 23.42 -23.29
CA GLY A 449 19.33 22.88 -22.63
C GLY A 449 19.75 21.45 -23.04
N LEU A 450 19.06 20.84 -24.01
CA LEU A 450 19.46 19.55 -24.62
C LEU A 450 20.39 19.70 -25.83
N GLY A 451 20.57 20.92 -26.34
CA GLY A 451 21.20 21.18 -27.65
C GLY A 451 22.47 20.39 -27.91
N MET A 452 23.42 20.36 -26.97
CA MET A 452 24.68 19.64 -27.16
C MET A 452 24.56 18.12 -27.10
N ALA A 453 23.67 17.59 -26.26
CA ALA A 453 23.41 16.17 -26.19
C ALA A 453 22.73 15.70 -27.49
N THR A 454 21.77 16.49 -28.01
CA THR A 454 21.15 16.28 -29.32
C THR A 454 22.16 16.38 -30.45
N THR A 455 23.08 17.36 -30.43
CA THR A 455 24.14 17.47 -31.44
C THR A 455 25.06 16.25 -31.42
N ARG A 456 25.51 15.78 -30.25
CA ARG A 456 26.31 14.55 -30.14
C ARG A 456 25.55 13.36 -30.70
N PHE A 457 24.29 13.21 -30.32
CA PHE A 457 23.42 12.14 -30.79
C PHE A 457 23.28 12.14 -32.32
N LEU A 458 23.08 13.31 -32.93
CA LEU A 458 23.03 13.49 -34.39
C LEU A 458 24.37 13.14 -35.06
N ILE A 459 25.49 13.61 -34.54
CA ILE A 459 26.83 13.31 -35.08
C ILE A 459 27.12 11.81 -35.03
N THR A 460 26.89 11.16 -33.88
CA THR A 460 27.10 9.71 -33.74
C THR A 460 26.14 8.92 -34.62
N GLY A 461 24.88 9.35 -34.73
CA GLY A 461 23.90 8.74 -35.63
C GLY A 461 24.33 8.84 -37.10
N PHE A 462 24.87 10.00 -37.51
CA PHE A 462 25.33 10.22 -38.89
C PHE A 462 26.55 9.38 -39.22
N ALA A 463 27.55 9.36 -38.33
CA ALA A 463 28.74 8.54 -38.49
C ALA A 463 28.42 7.03 -38.54
N GLY A 464 27.55 6.55 -37.63
CA GLY A 464 27.09 5.16 -37.64
C GLY A 464 26.30 4.83 -38.90
N GLY A 465 25.55 5.81 -39.42
CA GLY A 465 24.79 5.66 -40.65
C GLY A 465 25.65 5.48 -41.90
N LEU A 466 26.67 6.33 -42.06
CA LEU A 466 27.64 6.24 -43.16
C LEU A 466 28.38 4.89 -43.20
N ILE A 467 28.78 4.39 -42.03
CA ILE A 467 29.45 3.09 -41.90
C ILE A 467 28.57 1.96 -42.42
N MET A 468 27.27 2.00 -42.13
CA MET A 468 26.34 0.96 -42.57
C MET A 468 26.10 1.01 -44.09
N LEU A 469 26.05 2.20 -44.69
CA LEU A 469 25.99 2.36 -46.15
C LEU A 469 27.22 1.81 -46.87
N LEU A 470 28.40 1.89 -46.24
CA LEU A 470 29.64 1.34 -46.78
C LEU A 470 29.54 -0.18 -47.02
N SER A 471 28.72 -0.90 -46.24
CA SER A 471 28.53 -2.35 -46.41
C SER A 471 27.95 -2.73 -47.79
N ALA A 472 27.08 -1.89 -48.36
CA ALA A 472 26.52 -2.10 -49.69
C ALA A 472 27.61 -2.08 -50.77
N PHE A 473 28.51 -1.10 -50.69
CA PHE A 473 29.65 -0.97 -51.60
C PHE A 473 30.66 -2.11 -51.43
N VAL A 474 30.91 -2.54 -50.19
CA VAL A 474 31.79 -3.70 -49.93
C VAL A 474 31.21 -4.97 -50.56
N LEU A 475 29.89 -5.19 -50.47
CA LEU A 475 29.24 -6.33 -51.11
C LEU A 475 29.39 -6.29 -52.64
N GLY A 476 29.16 -5.12 -53.26
CA GLY A 476 29.37 -4.93 -54.70
C GLY A 476 30.83 -5.16 -55.13
N PHE A 477 31.79 -4.67 -54.35
CA PHE A 477 33.23 -4.86 -54.60
C PHE A 477 33.63 -6.34 -54.51
N VAL A 478 33.14 -7.06 -53.50
CA VAL A 478 33.39 -8.51 -53.38
C VAL A 478 32.83 -9.27 -54.56
N ALA A 479 31.61 -8.92 -55.01
CA ALA A 479 30.94 -9.58 -56.14
C ALA A 479 31.59 -9.29 -57.50
N SER A 480 32.08 -8.06 -57.74
CA SER A 480 32.66 -7.66 -59.04
C SER A 480 34.16 -7.95 -59.16
N GLN A 481 34.93 -7.78 -58.08
CA GLN A 481 36.40 -7.81 -58.17
C GLN A 481 37.00 -9.01 -57.45
N VAL A 482 36.54 -9.34 -56.23
CA VAL A 482 37.19 -10.36 -55.40
C VAL A 482 36.82 -11.78 -55.82
N ILE A 483 35.54 -12.06 -56.06
CA ILE A 483 35.07 -13.39 -56.46
C ILE A 483 35.56 -13.77 -57.86
N PRO A 484 35.45 -12.91 -58.90
CA PRO A 484 35.90 -13.26 -60.25
C PRO A 484 37.43 -13.40 -60.36
N ALA A 485 38.21 -12.58 -59.63
CA ALA A 485 39.67 -12.64 -59.64
C ALA A 485 40.26 -13.83 -58.84
N ARG A 486 39.45 -14.52 -58.02
CA ARG A 486 39.87 -15.64 -57.15
C ARG A 486 41.01 -15.29 -56.19
N GLU A 487 41.11 -14.03 -55.78
CA GLU A 487 42.16 -13.55 -54.86
C GLU A 487 41.77 -13.72 -53.39
N TYR A 488 42.10 -14.88 -52.81
CA TYR A 488 41.79 -15.18 -51.39
C TYR A 488 42.43 -14.20 -50.40
N GLY A 489 43.57 -13.59 -50.75
CA GLY A 489 44.22 -12.57 -49.91
C GLY A 489 43.37 -11.31 -49.75
N LEU A 490 42.81 -10.79 -50.85
CA LEU A 490 41.88 -9.66 -50.82
C LEU A 490 40.60 -10.00 -50.04
N LEU A 491 40.09 -11.23 -50.18
CA LEU A 491 38.90 -11.68 -49.46
C LEU A 491 39.11 -11.64 -47.93
N HIS A 492 40.24 -12.17 -47.44
CA HIS A 492 40.57 -12.10 -46.01
C HIS A 492 40.78 -10.66 -45.52
N ALA A 493 41.40 -9.80 -46.34
CA ALA A 493 41.58 -8.38 -46.01
C ALA A 493 40.24 -7.64 -45.89
N VAL A 494 39.32 -7.86 -46.83
CA VAL A 494 37.96 -7.29 -46.79
C VAL A 494 37.18 -7.81 -45.58
N ALA A 495 37.26 -9.12 -45.28
CA ALA A 495 36.63 -9.70 -44.11
C ALA A 495 37.14 -9.08 -42.79
N MET A 496 38.45 -8.90 -42.65
CA MET A 496 39.04 -8.22 -41.49
C MET A 496 38.60 -6.75 -41.41
N GLY A 497 38.53 -6.06 -42.55
CA GLY A 497 38.00 -4.70 -42.65
C GLY A 497 36.55 -4.60 -42.15
N LEU A 498 35.69 -5.55 -42.52
CA LEU A 498 34.30 -5.62 -42.05
C LEU A 498 34.20 -5.86 -40.54
N VAL A 499 35.08 -6.69 -39.95
CA VAL A 499 35.12 -6.91 -38.50
C VAL A 499 35.52 -5.62 -37.76
N ILE A 500 36.53 -4.90 -38.25
CA ILE A 500 36.95 -3.61 -37.67
C ILE A 500 35.81 -2.60 -37.78
N LEU A 501 35.17 -2.52 -38.95
CA LEU A 501 34.06 -1.62 -39.21
C LEU A 501 32.86 -1.92 -38.30
N ALA A 502 32.55 -3.20 -38.07
CA ALA A 502 31.52 -3.64 -37.13
C ALA A 502 31.87 -3.25 -35.68
N GLY A 503 33.15 -3.35 -35.28
CA GLY A 503 33.62 -2.89 -33.97
C GLY A 503 33.48 -1.37 -33.78
N ILE A 504 33.83 -0.58 -34.80
CA ILE A 504 33.64 0.88 -34.80
C ILE A 504 32.15 1.22 -34.73
N TRP A 505 31.32 0.52 -35.52
CA TRP A 505 29.86 0.70 -35.50
C TRP A 505 29.27 0.40 -34.11
N ALA A 506 29.70 -0.70 -33.46
CA ALA A 506 29.27 -1.04 -32.11
C ALA A 506 29.67 0.03 -31.09
N LEU A 507 30.89 0.57 -31.17
CA LEU A 507 31.35 1.65 -30.30
C LEU A 507 30.54 2.94 -30.50
N ILE A 508 30.27 3.31 -31.76
CA ILE A 508 29.41 4.46 -32.08
C ILE A 508 28.00 4.25 -31.52
N HIS A 509 27.46 3.04 -31.62
CA HIS A 509 26.12 2.75 -31.10
C HIS A 509 26.07 2.84 -29.56
N ILE A 510 27.11 2.39 -28.86
CA ILE A 510 27.26 2.58 -27.41
C ILE A 510 27.33 4.08 -27.06
N LEU A 511 28.12 4.87 -27.80
CA LEU A 511 28.20 6.33 -27.61
C LEU A 511 26.86 7.02 -27.86
N GLN A 512 26.12 6.58 -28.87
CA GLN A 512 24.78 7.07 -29.18
C GLN A 512 23.78 6.73 -28.06
N GLY A 513 23.80 5.50 -27.55
CA GLY A 513 22.98 5.07 -26.40
C GLY A 513 23.28 5.88 -25.14
N MET A 514 24.56 6.13 -24.85
CA MET A 514 24.96 7.01 -23.74
C MET A 514 24.50 8.46 -23.93
N ALA A 515 24.55 9.01 -25.16
CA ALA A 515 24.06 10.34 -25.45
C ALA A 515 22.54 10.44 -25.22
N LEU A 516 21.80 9.40 -25.59
CA LEU A 516 20.36 9.32 -25.36
C LEU A 516 19.98 9.21 -23.88
N MET A 517 20.65 8.35 -23.11
CA MET A 517 20.42 8.25 -21.66
C MET A 517 20.66 9.59 -20.94
N ARG A 518 21.59 10.42 -21.43
CA ARG A 518 21.79 11.78 -20.91
C ARG A 518 20.64 12.72 -21.26
N ILE A 519 20.13 12.66 -22.49
CA ILE A 519 18.94 13.42 -22.91
C ILE A 519 17.76 13.03 -22.01
N GLU A 520 17.55 11.72 -21.84
CA GLU A 520 16.51 11.13 -21.01
C GLU A 520 16.59 11.59 -19.54
N GLY A 521 17.75 11.47 -18.91
CA GLY A 521 17.95 11.87 -17.52
C GLY A 521 17.74 13.37 -17.28
N ARG A 522 18.15 14.22 -18.23
CA ARG A 522 17.92 15.68 -18.15
C ARG A 522 16.45 16.03 -18.33
N ILE A 523 15.75 15.38 -19.26
CA ILE A 523 14.30 15.55 -19.44
C ILE A 523 13.56 15.14 -18.17
N ALA A 524 13.85 13.95 -17.64
CA ALA A 524 13.18 13.40 -16.46
C ALA A 524 13.36 14.31 -15.24
N SER A 525 14.60 14.63 -14.89
CA SER A 525 14.91 15.45 -13.70
C SER A 525 14.30 16.86 -13.73
N ARG A 526 14.15 17.46 -14.92
CA ARG A 526 13.55 18.80 -15.06
C ARG A 526 12.03 18.76 -15.03
N ILE A 527 11.44 17.84 -15.79
CA ILE A 527 9.99 17.83 -15.98
C ILE A 527 9.27 17.22 -14.78
N GLU A 528 9.82 16.15 -14.19
CA GLU A 528 9.26 15.60 -12.96
C GLU A 528 9.30 16.66 -11.84
N ALA A 529 10.42 17.37 -11.68
CA ALA A 529 10.53 18.43 -10.68
C ALA A 529 9.55 19.60 -10.96
N ALA A 530 9.42 20.03 -12.22
CA ALA A 530 8.49 21.10 -12.61
C ALA A 530 7.03 20.68 -12.41
N PHE A 531 6.70 19.42 -12.71
CA PHE A 531 5.36 18.89 -12.50
C PHE A 531 5.03 18.77 -11.01
N TRP A 532 5.95 18.27 -10.18
CA TRP A 532 5.77 18.22 -8.74
C TRP A 532 5.57 19.61 -8.15
N ASP A 533 6.31 20.61 -8.63
CA ASP A 533 6.09 22.00 -8.22
C ASP A 533 4.73 22.54 -8.66
N ARG A 534 4.27 22.21 -9.88
CA ARG A 534 2.92 22.57 -10.35
C ARG A 534 1.84 21.90 -9.51
N LEU A 535 1.92 20.59 -9.32
CA LEU A 535 0.96 19.77 -8.58
C LEU A 535 0.77 20.30 -7.15
N ARG A 536 1.88 20.64 -6.46
CA ARG A 536 1.86 21.19 -5.10
C ARG A 536 1.21 22.59 -5.00
N ARG A 537 1.06 23.29 -6.12
CA ARG A 537 0.47 24.63 -6.20
C ARG A 537 -0.93 24.62 -6.81
N LEU A 538 -1.47 23.47 -7.20
CA LEU A 538 -2.83 23.38 -7.75
C LEU A 538 -3.88 23.53 -6.65
N PRO A 539 -5.04 24.13 -6.96
CA PRO A 539 -6.12 24.27 -6.00
C PRO A 539 -6.66 22.90 -5.59
N LEU A 540 -7.02 22.77 -4.30
CA LEU A 540 -7.55 21.54 -3.72
C LEU A 540 -8.86 21.08 -4.37
N SER A 541 -9.66 22.02 -4.89
CA SER A 541 -10.89 21.74 -5.64
C SER A 541 -10.65 20.85 -6.85
N LEU A 542 -9.57 21.06 -7.60
CA LEU A 542 -9.19 20.20 -8.72
C LEU A 542 -8.64 18.86 -8.22
N LEU A 543 -7.87 18.85 -7.13
CA LEU A 543 -7.27 17.64 -6.59
C LEU A 543 -8.32 16.68 -6.02
N HIS A 544 -9.45 17.17 -5.50
CA HIS A 544 -10.53 16.33 -4.96
C HIS A 544 -11.42 15.68 -6.04
N GLN A 545 -11.38 16.17 -7.28
CA GLN A 545 -12.13 15.57 -8.40
C GLN A 545 -11.57 14.19 -8.82
N TYR A 546 -10.32 13.89 -8.46
CA TYR A 546 -9.63 12.68 -8.87
C TYR A 546 -9.23 11.82 -7.66
N PRO A 547 -9.48 10.50 -7.67
CA PRO A 547 -9.00 9.59 -6.63
C PRO A 547 -7.47 9.64 -6.47
N SER A 548 -6.96 9.36 -5.27
CA SER A 548 -5.51 9.38 -4.98
C SER A 548 -4.68 8.52 -5.93
N ALA A 549 -5.19 7.34 -6.32
CA ALA A 549 -4.54 6.46 -7.29
C ALA A 549 -4.45 7.09 -8.70
N ASP A 550 -5.49 7.80 -9.14
CA ASP A 550 -5.51 8.48 -10.45
C ASP A 550 -4.53 9.67 -10.45
N ARG A 551 -4.47 10.44 -9.35
CA ARG A 551 -3.50 11.54 -9.19
C ARG A 551 -2.04 11.05 -9.29
N ALA A 552 -1.71 9.95 -8.61
CA ALA A 552 -0.37 9.36 -8.65
C ALA A 552 -0.03 8.87 -10.07
N MET A 553 -0.98 8.22 -10.74
CA MET A 553 -0.78 7.63 -12.06
C MET A 553 -0.64 8.68 -13.17
N ARG A 554 -1.34 9.82 -13.06
CA ARG A 554 -1.14 10.99 -13.94
C ARG A 554 0.23 11.63 -13.75
N GLY A 555 0.80 11.56 -12.54
CA GLY A 555 2.19 11.98 -12.31
C GLY A 555 3.23 11.10 -13.02
N MET A 556 2.91 9.83 -13.28
CA MET A 556 3.78 8.91 -14.03
C MET A 556 3.68 9.05 -15.56
N VAL A 557 2.83 9.94 -16.07
CA VAL A 557 2.73 10.20 -17.53
C VAL A 557 4.05 10.71 -18.09
N PHE A 558 4.84 11.47 -17.32
CA PHE A 558 6.14 11.97 -17.80
C PHE A 558 7.15 10.84 -18.02
N GLN A 559 7.10 9.77 -17.23
CA GLN A 559 7.96 8.59 -17.42
C GLN A 559 7.56 7.85 -18.70
N ARG A 560 6.25 7.59 -18.89
CA ARG A 560 5.74 6.98 -20.13
C ARG A 560 6.03 7.82 -21.38
N LEU A 561 5.87 9.15 -21.27
CA LEU A 561 6.17 10.09 -22.34
C LEU A 561 7.66 10.07 -22.70
N ARG A 562 8.53 10.06 -21.69
CA ARG A 562 9.98 9.93 -21.85
C ARG A 562 10.35 8.62 -22.55
N ASP A 563 9.84 7.49 -22.08
CA ASP A 563 10.14 6.16 -22.64
C ASP A 563 9.65 6.06 -24.10
N THR A 564 8.50 6.66 -24.40
CA THR A 564 7.98 6.75 -25.79
C THR A 564 8.87 7.63 -26.67
N ILE A 565 9.29 8.80 -26.18
CA ILE A 565 10.21 9.70 -26.90
C ILE A 565 11.55 9.00 -27.16
N GLN A 566 12.06 8.22 -26.21
CA GLN A 566 13.29 7.44 -26.36
C GLN A 566 13.17 6.43 -27.51
N GLY A 567 12.09 5.64 -27.53
CA GLY A 567 11.82 4.68 -28.60
C GLY A 567 11.69 5.35 -29.98
N VAL A 568 11.02 6.50 -30.04
CA VAL A 568 10.85 7.27 -31.29
C VAL A 568 12.16 7.90 -31.76
N ALA A 569 12.96 8.48 -30.86
CA ALA A 569 14.18 9.22 -31.19
C ALA A 569 15.30 8.32 -31.75
N ILE A 570 15.51 7.13 -31.16
CA ILE A 570 16.50 6.15 -31.67
C ILE A 570 16.16 5.74 -33.10
N ASN A 571 14.88 5.39 -33.32
CA ASN A 571 14.45 4.79 -34.57
C ASN A 571 14.39 5.82 -35.71
N ASN A 572 13.96 7.06 -35.45
CA ASN A 572 13.82 8.10 -36.46
C ASN A 572 15.14 8.64 -36.99
N ILE A 573 16.11 8.91 -36.11
CA ILE A 573 17.38 9.53 -36.55
C ILE A 573 18.17 8.57 -37.43
N LEU A 574 18.21 7.29 -37.07
CA LEU A 574 18.76 6.26 -37.95
C LEU A 574 18.03 6.23 -39.28
N SER A 575 16.69 6.20 -39.26
CA SER A 575 15.89 6.08 -40.48
C SER A 575 16.08 7.27 -41.43
N ILE A 576 16.07 8.51 -40.95
CA ILE A 576 16.25 9.73 -41.76
C ILE A 576 17.66 9.78 -42.37
N ILE A 577 18.68 9.39 -41.59
CA ILE A 577 20.07 9.40 -42.04
C ILE A 577 20.32 8.36 -43.13
N PHE A 578 19.59 7.23 -43.11
CA PHE A 578 19.69 6.21 -44.15
C PHE A 578 18.87 6.51 -45.40
N LEU A 579 17.70 7.14 -45.25
CA LEU A 579 16.72 7.24 -46.32
C LEU A 579 17.21 8.05 -47.52
N LEU A 580 17.77 9.24 -47.28
CA LEU A 580 18.19 10.15 -48.34
C LEU A 580 19.46 9.65 -49.08
N PRO A 581 20.53 9.21 -48.41
CA PRO A 581 21.70 8.69 -49.11
C PRO A 581 21.42 7.37 -49.84
N ALA A 582 20.61 6.47 -49.27
CA ALA A 582 20.21 5.25 -49.94
C ALA A 582 19.42 5.55 -51.22
N LEU A 583 18.49 6.51 -51.15
CA LEU A 583 17.76 6.97 -52.32
C LEU A 583 18.68 7.61 -53.37
N PHE A 584 19.63 8.44 -52.93
CA PHE A 584 20.63 9.06 -53.82
C PHE A 584 21.48 8.03 -54.55
N ILE A 585 21.95 6.98 -53.85
CA ILE A 585 22.69 5.87 -54.46
C ILE A 585 21.85 5.24 -55.57
N ILE A 586 20.57 4.94 -55.32
CA ILE A 586 19.70 4.32 -56.31
C ILE A 586 19.53 5.21 -57.55
N TYR A 587 19.25 6.52 -57.38
CA TYR A 587 19.14 7.47 -58.49
C TYR A 587 20.44 7.66 -59.26
N PHE A 588 21.60 7.51 -58.60
CA PHE A 588 22.90 7.62 -59.24
C PHE A 588 23.17 6.47 -60.22
N TYR A 589 22.72 5.25 -59.88
CA TYR A 589 22.87 4.08 -60.75
C TYR A 589 21.77 4.01 -61.82
N ASP A 590 20.51 4.26 -61.45
CA ASP A 590 19.39 4.19 -62.38
C ASP A 590 18.23 5.12 -61.95
N ILE A 591 17.84 6.03 -62.84
CA ILE A 591 16.77 7.01 -62.58
C ILE A 591 15.40 6.34 -62.52
N GLY A 592 15.15 5.32 -63.34
CA GLY A 592 13.88 4.56 -63.37
C GLY A 592 13.65 3.78 -62.08
N LEU A 593 14.67 3.04 -61.61
CA LEU A 593 14.62 2.35 -60.31
C LEU A 593 14.48 3.34 -59.14
N GLY A 594 15.11 4.52 -59.24
CA GLY A 594 14.95 5.62 -58.28
C GLY A 594 13.51 6.12 -58.16
N LEU A 595 12.82 6.33 -59.30
CA LEU A 595 11.43 6.75 -59.34
C LEU A 595 10.48 5.69 -58.76
N VAL A 596 10.66 4.43 -59.16
CA VAL A 596 9.88 3.29 -58.63
C VAL A 596 10.06 3.16 -57.12
N THR A 597 11.31 3.26 -56.65
CA THR A 597 11.64 3.23 -55.23
C THR A 597 10.96 4.37 -54.46
N THR A 598 10.98 5.58 -55.02
CA THR A 598 10.35 6.74 -54.40
C THR A 598 8.83 6.57 -54.30
N ALA A 599 8.18 6.12 -55.39
CA ALA A 599 6.74 5.88 -55.42
C ALA A 599 6.34 4.78 -54.43
N PHE A 600 7.08 3.67 -54.41
CA PHE A 600 6.87 2.57 -53.47
C PHE A 600 7.09 3.01 -52.02
N GLY A 601 8.14 3.80 -51.75
CA GLY A 601 8.44 4.36 -50.43
C GLY A 601 7.34 5.29 -49.93
N LEU A 602 6.84 6.20 -50.77
CA LEU A 602 5.75 7.12 -50.40
C LEU A 602 4.45 6.36 -50.14
N LEU A 603 4.11 5.35 -50.97
CA LEU A 603 2.95 4.50 -50.74
C LEU A 603 3.08 3.70 -49.43
N SER A 604 4.24 3.11 -49.18
CA SER A 604 4.53 2.36 -47.96
C SER A 604 4.46 3.26 -46.72
N LEU A 605 4.97 4.47 -46.80
CA LEU A 605 4.87 5.48 -45.74
C LEU A 605 3.41 5.87 -45.49
N PHE A 606 2.65 6.13 -46.54
CA PHE A 606 1.24 6.49 -46.44
C PHE A 606 0.42 5.40 -45.73
N VAL A 607 0.59 4.13 -46.14
CA VAL A 607 -0.12 3.00 -45.53
C VAL A 607 0.31 2.79 -44.07
N THR A 608 1.62 2.82 -43.78
CA THR A 608 2.11 2.68 -42.40
C THR A 608 1.66 3.81 -41.49
N VAL A 609 1.61 5.06 -41.97
CA VAL A 609 1.08 6.20 -41.22
C VAL A 609 -0.41 6.04 -40.95
N ILE A 610 -1.22 5.63 -41.93
CA ILE A 610 -2.66 5.41 -41.71
C ILE A 610 -2.91 4.31 -40.68
N LEU A 611 -2.22 3.18 -40.81
CA LEU A 611 -2.31 2.08 -39.84
C LEU A 611 -1.82 2.51 -38.45
N GLY A 612 -0.76 3.32 -38.39
CA GLY A 612 -0.24 3.90 -37.15
C GLY A 612 -1.19 4.90 -36.49
N LEU A 613 -1.90 5.73 -37.26
CA LEU A 613 -2.91 6.67 -36.74
C LEU A 613 -4.19 5.93 -36.30
N GLY A 614 -4.54 4.82 -36.96
CA GLY A 614 -5.68 3.98 -36.58
C GLY A 614 -5.60 3.42 -35.16
N GLN A 615 -4.39 3.29 -34.60
CA GLN A 615 -4.18 2.75 -33.25
C GLN A 615 -4.49 3.73 -32.11
N ILE A 616 -4.69 5.03 -32.40
CA ILE A 616 -4.87 6.08 -31.37
C ILE A 616 -6.12 5.82 -30.51
N SER A 617 -7.27 5.56 -31.14
CA SER A 617 -8.54 5.32 -30.42
C SER A 617 -8.48 4.08 -29.51
N PRO A 618 -8.02 2.90 -30.00
CA PRO A 618 -7.76 1.74 -29.15
C PRO A 618 -6.78 2.03 -27.99
N TYR A 619 -5.72 2.78 -28.26
CA TYR A 619 -4.74 3.17 -27.24
C TYR A 619 -5.37 4.02 -26.13
N GLU A 620 -6.21 5.00 -26.47
CA GLU A 620 -6.95 5.81 -25.49
C GLU A 620 -7.91 4.96 -24.65
N ARG A 621 -8.58 3.97 -25.25
CA ARG A 621 -9.44 3.03 -24.51
C ARG A 621 -8.64 2.18 -23.53
N LEU A 622 -7.48 1.67 -23.93
CA LEU A 622 -6.59 0.89 -23.06
C LEU A 622 -6.17 1.70 -21.83
N ILE A 623 -5.73 2.94 -22.04
CA ILE A 623 -5.28 3.78 -20.91
C ILE A 623 -6.43 4.07 -19.93
N ARG A 624 -7.62 4.43 -20.44
CA ARG A 624 -8.80 4.65 -19.58
C ARG A 624 -9.20 3.40 -18.79
N ALA A 625 -9.21 2.24 -19.44
CA ALA A 625 -9.54 0.97 -18.78
C ALA A 625 -8.50 0.59 -17.71
N SER A 626 -7.21 0.80 -18.01
CA SER A 626 -6.12 0.57 -17.07
C SER A 626 -6.24 1.45 -15.83
N HIS A 627 -6.48 2.76 -15.99
CA HIS A 627 -6.69 3.68 -14.85
C HIS A 627 -7.90 3.29 -13.99
N ARG A 628 -9.01 2.92 -14.64
CA ARG A 628 -10.21 2.45 -13.93
C ARG A 628 -9.91 1.18 -13.12
N LEU A 629 -9.21 0.20 -13.71
CA LEU A 629 -8.84 -1.03 -13.01
C LEU A 629 -7.96 -0.75 -11.80
N THR A 630 -6.91 0.07 -11.95
CA THR A 630 -6.02 0.44 -10.83
C THR A 630 -6.78 1.15 -9.72
N GLY A 631 -7.71 2.06 -10.08
CA GLY A 631 -8.58 2.74 -9.10
C GLY A 631 -9.46 1.77 -8.32
N VAL A 632 -10.12 0.83 -9.00
CA VAL A 632 -10.93 -0.23 -8.37
C VAL A 632 -10.06 -1.12 -7.49
N LEU A 633 -8.88 -1.52 -7.96
CA LEU A 633 -7.96 -2.37 -7.20
C LEU A 633 -7.53 -1.70 -5.88
N PHE A 634 -7.22 -0.40 -5.89
CA PHE A 634 -6.90 0.33 -4.67
C PHE A 634 -8.09 0.41 -3.70
N GLN A 635 -9.32 0.58 -4.20
CA GLN A 635 -10.53 0.55 -3.38
C GLN A 635 -10.77 -0.83 -2.75
N LEU A 636 -10.59 -1.91 -3.51
CA LEU A 636 -10.76 -3.28 -3.04
C LEU A 636 -9.72 -3.65 -1.98
N ILE A 637 -8.45 -3.26 -2.18
CA ILE A 637 -7.37 -3.49 -1.20
C ILE A 637 -7.64 -2.73 0.10
N ASN A 638 -8.00 -1.45 0.03
CA ASN A 638 -8.31 -0.66 1.22
C ASN A 638 -9.57 -1.15 1.95
N GLY A 639 -10.49 -1.80 1.23
CA GLY A 639 -11.73 -2.38 1.78
C GLY A 639 -11.65 -3.86 2.14
N ILE A 640 -10.50 -4.51 2.02
CA ILE A 640 -10.40 -5.98 2.08
C ILE A 640 -10.88 -6.57 3.41
N ALA A 641 -10.58 -5.88 4.52
CA ALA A 641 -11.03 -6.32 5.84
C ALA A 641 -12.56 -6.31 5.95
N LYS A 642 -13.21 -5.28 5.40
CA LYS A 642 -14.68 -5.20 5.36
C LYS A 642 -15.28 -6.26 4.44
N LEU A 643 -14.69 -6.47 3.28
CA LEU A 643 -15.12 -7.52 2.34
C LEU A 643 -15.02 -8.93 2.95
N ARG A 644 -13.99 -9.19 3.77
CA ARG A 644 -13.85 -10.43 4.52
C ARG A 644 -14.92 -10.61 5.60
N ILE A 645 -15.22 -9.55 6.34
CA ILE A 645 -16.29 -9.56 7.34
C ILE A 645 -17.66 -9.82 6.68
N ASP A 646 -17.90 -9.20 5.53
CA ASP A 646 -19.15 -9.33 4.78
C ASP A 646 -19.23 -10.63 3.95
N GLY A 647 -18.16 -11.45 3.90
CA GLY A 647 -18.07 -12.64 3.03
C GLY A 647 -18.23 -12.35 1.53
N ALA A 648 -17.90 -11.12 1.13
CA ALA A 648 -18.20 -10.55 -0.17
C ALA A 648 -17.01 -10.59 -1.16
N GLU A 649 -15.96 -11.36 -0.88
CA GLU A 649 -14.75 -11.39 -1.72
C GLU A 649 -15.04 -11.87 -3.14
N GLY A 650 -15.99 -12.80 -3.32
CA GLY A 650 -16.44 -13.24 -4.64
C GLY A 650 -17.05 -12.11 -5.47
N SER A 651 -17.84 -11.24 -4.82
CA SER A 651 -18.42 -10.06 -5.47
C SER A 651 -17.35 -9.02 -5.84
N ALA A 652 -16.39 -8.80 -4.94
CA ALA A 652 -15.23 -7.95 -5.21
C ALA A 652 -14.40 -8.47 -6.40
N TYR A 653 -14.14 -9.77 -6.44
CA TYR A 653 -13.45 -10.42 -7.55
C TYR A 653 -14.20 -10.26 -8.87
N ALA A 654 -15.53 -10.40 -8.88
CA ALA A 654 -16.33 -10.20 -10.08
C ALA A 654 -16.23 -8.77 -10.63
N VAL A 655 -16.24 -7.75 -9.76
CA VAL A 655 -16.06 -6.35 -10.16
C VAL A 655 -14.66 -6.12 -10.74
N TRP A 656 -13.62 -6.65 -10.10
CA TRP A 656 -12.26 -6.59 -10.64
C TRP A 656 -12.16 -7.30 -12.00
N ALA A 657 -12.65 -8.54 -12.10
CA ALA A 657 -12.59 -9.35 -13.30
C ALA A 657 -13.29 -8.70 -14.50
N ARG A 658 -14.41 -8.00 -14.28
CA ARG A 658 -15.09 -7.23 -15.32
C ARG A 658 -14.23 -6.10 -15.87
N ASN A 659 -13.64 -5.28 -15.00
CA ASN A 659 -12.77 -4.17 -15.42
C ASN A 659 -11.48 -4.68 -16.06
N TYR A 660 -10.93 -5.79 -15.55
CA TYR A 660 -9.79 -6.48 -16.15
C TYR A 660 -10.12 -6.99 -17.56
N GLY A 661 -11.33 -7.55 -17.75
CA GLY A 661 -11.82 -7.95 -19.06
C GLY A 661 -11.96 -6.78 -20.05
N GLU A 662 -12.41 -5.60 -19.61
CA GLU A 662 -12.42 -4.38 -20.44
C GLU A 662 -11.00 -3.94 -20.83
N GLN A 663 -10.05 -3.97 -19.89
CA GLN A 663 -8.65 -3.68 -20.18
C GLN A 663 -8.07 -4.67 -21.19
N GLN A 664 -8.27 -5.97 -20.98
CA GLN A 664 -7.77 -7.03 -21.88
C GLN A 664 -8.36 -6.90 -23.29
N ARG A 665 -9.67 -6.58 -23.42
CA ARG A 665 -10.27 -6.33 -24.74
C ARG A 665 -9.64 -5.16 -25.45
N ALA A 666 -9.38 -4.06 -24.74
CA ALA A 666 -8.72 -2.89 -25.30
C ALA A 666 -7.25 -3.19 -25.68
N GLU A 667 -6.56 -4.00 -24.87
CA GLU A 667 -5.21 -4.47 -25.14
C GLU A 667 -5.14 -5.36 -26.39
N ILE A 668 -6.09 -6.29 -26.55
CA ILE A 668 -6.21 -7.13 -27.76
C ILE A 668 -6.56 -6.28 -28.99
N GLU A 669 -7.47 -5.30 -28.86
CA GLU A 669 -7.81 -4.39 -29.97
C GLU A 669 -6.59 -3.60 -30.45
N LEU A 670 -5.81 -3.03 -29.51
CA LEU A 670 -4.56 -2.35 -29.81
C LEU A 670 -3.52 -3.32 -30.39
N GLY A 671 -3.37 -4.50 -29.79
CA GLY A 671 -2.45 -5.54 -30.24
C GLY A 671 -2.74 -5.97 -31.68
N ALA A 672 -4.01 -6.09 -32.07
CA ALA A 672 -4.40 -6.39 -33.44
C ALA A 672 -3.96 -5.29 -34.42
N TRP A 673 -4.07 -4.00 -34.05
CA TRP A 673 -3.55 -2.90 -34.86
C TRP A 673 -2.03 -2.93 -34.99
N GLN A 674 -1.32 -3.15 -33.87
CA GLN A 674 0.13 -3.29 -33.87
C GLN A 674 0.60 -4.50 -34.69
N SER A 675 -0.10 -5.64 -34.60
CA SER A 675 0.18 -6.83 -35.41
C SER A 675 -0.06 -6.58 -36.90
N ARG A 676 -1.13 -5.87 -37.28
CA ARG A 676 -1.34 -5.49 -38.70
C ARG A 676 -0.22 -4.59 -39.22
N LEU A 677 0.16 -3.59 -38.44
CA LEU A 677 1.23 -2.67 -38.78
C LEU A 677 2.58 -3.41 -38.89
N LEU A 678 2.87 -4.32 -37.96
CA LEU A 678 4.07 -5.16 -37.97
C LEU A 678 4.09 -6.13 -39.16
N ALA A 679 2.98 -6.82 -39.41
CA ALA A 679 2.85 -7.75 -40.54
C ALA A 679 3.06 -7.02 -41.88
N PHE A 680 2.43 -5.85 -42.06
CA PHE A 680 2.65 -5.01 -43.24
C PHE A 680 4.12 -4.58 -43.36
N GLY A 681 4.71 -4.07 -42.26
CA GLY A 681 6.12 -3.69 -42.21
C GLY A 681 7.09 -4.83 -42.57
N SER A 682 6.79 -6.06 -42.14
CA SER A 682 7.60 -7.24 -42.44
C SER A 682 7.44 -7.77 -43.87
N ALA A 683 6.27 -7.57 -44.49
CA ALA A 683 6.01 -7.98 -45.87
C ALA A 683 6.62 -7.01 -46.90
N LEU A 684 6.79 -5.74 -46.52
CA LEU A 684 7.26 -4.70 -47.42
C LEU A 684 8.61 -5.01 -48.09
N PRO A 685 9.68 -5.41 -47.38
CA PRO A 685 10.96 -5.76 -48.03
C PRO A 685 10.84 -6.82 -49.13
N LEU A 686 9.97 -7.83 -48.94
CA LEU A 686 9.73 -8.90 -49.92
C LEU A 686 8.98 -8.38 -51.15
N LEU A 687 7.90 -7.63 -50.94
CA LEU A 687 7.13 -7.00 -52.03
C LEU A 687 7.99 -6.02 -52.83
N ALA A 688 8.83 -5.28 -52.11
CA ALA A 688 9.75 -4.31 -52.67
C ALA A 688 10.81 -5.00 -53.54
N ALA A 689 11.39 -6.11 -53.05
CA ALA A 689 12.34 -6.92 -53.82
C ALA A 689 11.70 -7.49 -55.10
N ALA A 690 10.46 -7.98 -55.00
CA ALA A 690 9.70 -8.47 -56.15
C ALA A 690 9.42 -7.36 -57.17
N ALA A 691 9.07 -6.16 -56.71
CA ALA A 691 8.85 -5.01 -57.58
C ALA A 691 10.11 -4.62 -58.37
N ILE A 692 11.27 -4.57 -57.72
CA ILE A 692 12.55 -4.29 -58.39
C ILE A 692 12.89 -5.38 -59.42
N MET A 693 12.78 -6.65 -59.04
CA MET A 693 13.05 -7.76 -59.97
C MET A 693 12.11 -7.73 -61.18
N ALA A 694 10.83 -7.41 -60.96
CA ALA A 694 9.87 -7.25 -62.04
C ALA A 694 10.22 -6.07 -62.96
N THR A 695 10.62 -4.91 -62.42
CA THR A 695 11.03 -3.76 -63.25
C THR A 695 12.25 -4.06 -64.10
N ILE A 696 13.26 -4.72 -63.53
CA ILE A 696 14.48 -5.11 -64.26
C ILE A 696 14.14 -6.14 -65.34
N SER A 697 13.23 -7.07 -65.07
CA SER A 697 12.81 -8.08 -66.05
C SER A 697 11.97 -7.49 -67.21
N LEU A 698 11.28 -6.38 -66.99
CA LEU A 698 10.40 -5.76 -67.99
C LEU A 698 11.13 -4.75 -68.87
N ASP A 699 12.21 -4.12 -68.38
CA ASP A 699 12.83 -2.99 -69.08
C ASP A 699 13.75 -3.40 -70.25
N ASN A 700 14.05 -4.70 -70.46
CA ASN A 700 14.87 -5.23 -71.58
C ASN A 700 16.22 -4.51 -71.84
N ALA A 701 16.64 -3.58 -70.98
CA ALA A 701 17.85 -2.79 -71.09
C ALA A 701 19.06 -3.58 -70.58
N GLU A 702 20.26 -3.16 -70.99
CA GLU A 702 21.55 -3.76 -70.63
C GLU A 702 21.57 -4.22 -69.18
N ILE A 703 21.89 -5.50 -68.98
CA ILE A 703 21.92 -6.15 -67.68
C ILE A 703 22.83 -5.33 -66.77
N ILE A 704 22.24 -4.61 -65.81
CA ILE A 704 22.97 -3.99 -64.71
C ILE A 704 23.93 -5.05 -64.18
N GLY A 705 25.23 -4.74 -64.16
CA GLY A 705 26.24 -5.70 -63.71
C GLY A 705 25.88 -6.23 -62.33
N LEU A 706 26.15 -7.52 -62.07
CA LEU A 706 25.76 -8.20 -60.81
C LEU A 706 26.12 -7.37 -59.56
N ALA A 707 27.25 -6.67 -59.58
CA ALA A 707 27.68 -5.80 -58.50
C ALA A 707 26.85 -4.53 -58.33
N ASP A 708 26.52 -3.85 -59.42
CA ASP A 708 25.68 -2.63 -59.39
C ASP A 708 24.26 -2.98 -58.95
N PHE A 709 23.75 -4.14 -59.38
CA PHE A 709 22.48 -4.68 -58.90
C PHE A 709 22.52 -4.95 -57.39
N LEU A 710 23.58 -5.58 -56.87
CA LEU A 710 23.71 -5.86 -55.43
C LEU A 710 23.80 -4.57 -54.61
N ILE A 711 24.48 -3.53 -55.10
CA ILE A 711 24.56 -2.22 -54.44
C ILE A 711 23.18 -1.57 -54.39
N VAL A 712 22.48 -1.50 -55.52
CA VAL A 712 21.12 -0.94 -55.62
C VAL A 712 20.14 -1.72 -54.75
N TYR A 713 20.22 -3.05 -54.75
CA TYR A 713 19.37 -3.93 -53.95
C TYR A 713 19.57 -3.72 -52.44
N VAL A 714 20.82 -3.63 -51.97
CA VAL A 714 21.11 -3.35 -50.55
C VAL A 714 20.68 -1.92 -50.17
N ALA A 715 20.99 -0.93 -51.00
CA ALA A 715 20.54 0.45 -50.77
C ALA A 715 19.02 0.54 -50.68
N PHE A 716 18.31 -0.20 -51.53
CA PHE A 716 16.87 -0.26 -51.52
C PHE A 716 16.29 -0.93 -50.27
N LEU A 717 16.86 -2.05 -49.81
CA LEU A 717 16.45 -2.68 -48.55
C LEU A 717 16.64 -1.73 -47.35
N LEU A 718 17.74 -0.97 -47.33
CA LEU A 718 17.99 0.06 -46.32
C LEU A 718 16.94 1.17 -46.39
N PHE A 719 16.59 1.63 -47.60
CA PHE A 719 15.55 2.63 -47.83
C PHE A 719 14.18 2.15 -47.32
N VAL A 720 13.72 0.97 -47.74
CA VAL A 720 12.41 0.41 -47.34
C VAL A 720 12.35 0.21 -45.82
N THR A 721 13.42 -0.31 -45.22
CA THR A 721 13.50 -0.47 -43.76
C THR A 721 13.41 0.88 -43.05
N GLY A 722 14.06 1.92 -43.59
CA GLY A 722 13.97 3.30 -43.09
C GLY A 722 12.55 3.86 -43.19
N VAL A 723 11.86 3.66 -44.32
CA VAL A 723 10.46 4.08 -44.53
C VAL A 723 9.53 3.41 -43.51
N VAL A 724 9.66 2.10 -43.32
CA VAL A 724 8.84 1.34 -42.36
C VAL A 724 9.05 1.83 -40.92
N ARG A 725 10.31 2.05 -40.52
CA ARG A 725 10.65 2.59 -39.20
C ARG A 725 10.11 4.00 -38.98
N LEU A 726 10.14 4.86 -40.00
CA LEU A 726 9.48 6.17 -39.96
C LEU A 726 7.97 6.02 -39.72
N GLY A 727 7.31 5.14 -40.46
CA GLY A 727 5.88 4.83 -40.30
C GLY A 727 5.51 4.40 -38.88
N PHE A 728 6.24 3.44 -38.30
CA PHE A 728 6.06 3.03 -36.90
C PHE A 728 6.20 4.19 -35.92
N SER A 729 7.15 5.08 -36.18
CA SER A 729 7.45 6.20 -35.30
C SER A 729 6.37 7.28 -35.32
N PHE A 730 5.67 7.48 -36.44
CA PHE A 730 4.45 8.30 -36.48
C PHE A 730 3.36 7.72 -35.60
N GLY A 731 3.14 6.41 -35.65
CA GLY A 731 2.18 5.74 -34.77
C GLY A 731 2.52 5.90 -33.28
N ALA A 732 3.80 5.73 -32.91
CA ALA A 732 4.27 5.92 -31.55
C ALA A 732 4.20 7.40 -31.09
N ALA A 733 4.52 8.34 -31.98
CA ALA A 733 4.36 9.77 -31.70
C ALA A 733 2.89 10.17 -31.53
N ALA A 734 1.97 9.56 -32.29
CA ALA A 734 0.55 9.81 -32.13
C ALA A 734 -0.01 9.27 -30.80
N ALA A 735 0.56 8.18 -30.28
CA ALA A 735 0.22 7.61 -28.97
C ALA A 735 0.54 8.55 -27.79
N ILE A 736 1.42 9.54 -27.98
CA ILE A 736 1.71 10.59 -26.98
C ILE A 736 0.49 11.50 -26.75
N VAL A 737 -0.37 11.69 -27.75
CA VAL A 737 -1.49 12.66 -27.68
C VAL A 737 -2.49 12.28 -26.57
N PRO A 738 -3.00 11.03 -26.49
CA PRO A 738 -3.84 10.59 -25.38
C PRO A 738 -3.19 10.71 -24.00
N GLU A 739 -1.87 10.52 -23.90
CA GLU A 739 -1.13 10.64 -22.63
C GLU A 739 -1.05 12.11 -22.16
N ILE A 740 -0.73 13.05 -23.06
CA ILE A 740 -0.74 14.48 -22.75
C ILE A 740 -2.15 14.98 -22.39
N ALA A 741 -3.18 14.48 -23.07
CA ALA A 741 -4.58 14.86 -22.78
C ALA A 741 -4.99 14.54 -21.33
N GLN A 742 -4.40 13.53 -20.70
CA GLN A 742 -4.72 13.15 -19.31
C GLN A 742 -4.10 14.08 -18.26
N ILE A 743 -2.91 14.63 -18.52
CA ILE A 743 -2.28 15.61 -17.62
C ILE A 743 -2.73 17.04 -17.91
N GLN A 744 -3.40 17.26 -19.05
CA GLN A 744 -3.88 18.58 -19.46
C GLN A 744 -4.72 19.29 -18.38
N PRO A 745 -5.65 18.65 -17.63
CA PRO A 745 -6.38 19.34 -16.57
C PRO A 745 -5.48 19.95 -15.48
N PHE A 746 -4.38 19.26 -15.13
CA PHE A 746 -3.40 19.71 -14.13
C PHE A 746 -2.47 20.81 -14.66
N LEU A 747 -2.25 20.85 -15.97
CA LEU A 747 -1.43 21.87 -16.63
C LEU A 747 -2.23 23.12 -17.02
N ALA A 748 -3.49 22.94 -17.41
CA ALA A 748 -4.38 24.00 -17.84
C ALA A 748 -4.87 24.85 -16.67
N LYS A 749 -5.20 24.26 -15.52
CA LYS A 749 -5.70 25.03 -14.38
C LYS A 749 -4.57 25.89 -13.79
N ALA A 750 -4.86 27.18 -13.60
CA ALA A 750 -3.92 28.10 -12.95
C ALA A 750 -3.64 27.68 -11.49
N PRO A 751 -2.41 27.86 -10.98
CA PRO A 751 -2.09 27.57 -9.59
C PRO A 751 -2.84 28.49 -8.61
N GLU A 752 -3.04 28.00 -7.38
CA GLU A 752 -3.71 28.68 -6.25
C GLU A 752 -3.07 30.04 -5.88
N ALA A 753 -1.84 30.30 -6.34
CA ALA A 753 -1.06 31.51 -6.10
C ALA A 753 -1.62 32.79 -6.78
N SER A 754 -2.93 32.84 -7.05
CA SER A 754 -3.63 33.92 -7.76
C SER A 754 -4.59 34.73 -6.85
N PHE A 755 -4.78 34.35 -5.57
CA PHE A 755 -5.43 35.22 -4.59
C PHE A 755 -4.47 36.27 -4.05
N GLY A 756 -4.92 37.51 -4.01
CA GLY A 756 -4.40 38.59 -3.17
C GLY A 756 -2.90 38.69 -2.98
N GLN A 757 -2.24 39.65 -3.62
CA GLN A 757 -0.80 39.87 -3.41
C GLN A 757 -0.49 40.68 -2.15
N VAL A 758 -1.49 41.15 -1.41
CA VAL A 758 -1.25 41.96 -0.22
C VAL A 758 -0.62 41.09 0.86
N PRO A 759 0.63 41.37 1.27
CA PRO A 759 1.29 40.59 2.29
C PRO A 759 0.59 40.78 3.64
N VAL A 760 0.53 39.69 4.42
CA VAL A 760 -0.06 39.66 5.76
C VAL A 760 1.03 39.27 6.76
N GLU A 761 1.61 40.27 7.42
CA GLU A 761 2.57 40.04 8.50
C GLU A 761 1.89 39.70 9.82
N TYR A 762 0.68 40.22 10.05
CA TYR A 762 -0.06 40.06 11.30
C TYR A 762 -1.58 40.01 11.08
N LEU A 763 -2.22 39.08 11.79
CA LEU A 763 -3.67 38.97 11.98
C LEU A 763 -4.04 39.32 13.42
N GLY A 764 -5.00 40.22 13.57
CA GLY A 764 -5.60 40.60 14.86
C GLY A 764 -6.55 39.54 15.41
N GLY A 765 -7.01 38.60 14.59
CA GLY A 765 -7.84 37.47 15.01
C GLY A 765 -9.35 37.69 14.86
N ASN A 766 -9.77 38.80 14.23
CA ASN A 766 -11.18 39.02 13.88
C ASN A 766 -11.50 38.30 12.55
N LEU A 767 -12.61 37.56 12.53
CA LEU A 767 -13.11 36.83 11.36
C LEU A 767 -14.59 37.13 11.13
N VAL A 768 -14.94 37.58 9.92
CA VAL A 768 -16.31 37.88 9.52
C VAL A 768 -16.67 37.13 8.25
N PHE A 769 -17.80 36.44 8.28
CA PHE A 769 -18.52 35.98 7.09
C PHE A 769 -19.73 36.90 6.93
N ASP A 770 -19.90 37.45 5.74
CA ASP A 770 -20.98 38.36 5.39
C ASP A 770 -21.73 37.84 4.16
N HIS A 771 -22.98 37.39 4.37
CA HIS A 771 -23.89 36.87 3.35
C HIS A 771 -23.27 35.78 2.45
N VAL A 772 -22.55 34.83 3.07
CA VAL A 772 -21.76 33.83 2.36
C VAL A 772 -22.64 32.65 1.91
N SER A 773 -22.67 32.38 0.60
CA SER A 773 -23.30 31.18 0.04
C SER A 773 -22.30 30.37 -0.81
N PHE A 774 -22.38 29.05 -0.73
CA PHE A 774 -21.40 28.16 -1.36
C PHE A 774 -22.00 26.83 -1.83
N ARG A 775 -21.48 26.32 -2.95
CA ARG A 775 -21.72 24.98 -3.50
C ARG A 775 -20.42 24.41 -4.09
N TYR A 776 -20.21 23.09 -4.01
CA TYR A 776 -19.00 22.47 -4.58
C TYR A 776 -19.04 22.41 -6.11
N ASP A 777 -20.21 22.15 -6.68
CA ASP A 777 -20.44 22.10 -8.12
C ASP A 777 -21.53 23.14 -8.49
N PRO A 778 -21.37 23.91 -9.58
CA PRO A 778 -22.42 24.81 -10.08
C PRO A 778 -23.82 24.19 -10.13
N ASP A 779 -23.91 22.91 -10.51
CA ASP A 779 -25.15 22.17 -10.70
C ASP A 779 -25.67 21.50 -9.40
N SER A 780 -24.92 21.60 -8.31
CA SER A 780 -25.29 21.04 -7.00
C SER A 780 -26.08 22.03 -6.13
N PRO A 781 -26.91 21.53 -5.19
CA PRO A 781 -27.59 22.40 -4.22
C PRO A 781 -26.59 23.18 -3.35
N LEU A 782 -27.03 24.33 -2.84
CA LEU A 782 -26.24 25.12 -1.89
C LEU A 782 -25.99 24.31 -0.62
N ILE A 783 -24.72 24.29 -0.19
CA ILE A 783 -24.29 23.67 1.06
C ILE A 783 -24.31 24.69 2.18
N LEU A 784 -23.98 25.94 1.85
CA LEU A 784 -24.15 27.10 2.71
C LEU A 784 -25.00 28.11 1.94
N ASP A 785 -26.00 28.67 2.61
CA ASP A 785 -26.96 29.59 2.02
C ASP A 785 -27.15 30.80 2.93
N ASP A 786 -26.58 31.94 2.53
CA ASP A 786 -26.69 33.23 3.19
C ASP A 786 -26.20 33.24 4.65
N ILE A 787 -24.95 32.80 4.83
CA ILE A 787 -24.30 32.70 6.14
C ILE A 787 -23.63 34.02 6.53
N SER A 788 -24.11 34.62 7.63
CA SER A 788 -23.47 35.77 8.28
C SER A 788 -23.07 35.43 9.71
N MET A 789 -21.78 35.61 10.03
CA MET A 789 -21.22 35.41 11.37
C MET A 789 -20.06 36.37 11.60
N HIS A 790 -19.98 36.91 12.81
CA HIS A 790 -18.88 37.79 13.23
C HIS A 790 -18.18 37.12 14.41
N ILE A 791 -16.85 37.09 14.42
CA ILE A 791 -16.04 36.52 15.51
C ILE A 791 -15.00 37.55 15.92
N ASN A 792 -15.01 37.93 17.19
CA ASN A 792 -14.10 38.91 17.75
C ASN A 792 -12.75 38.28 18.10
N SER A 793 -11.70 39.12 18.17
CA SER A 793 -10.38 38.67 18.59
C SER A 793 -10.41 38.06 20.00
N GLY A 794 -9.84 36.85 20.16
CA GLY A 794 -9.76 36.14 21.44
C GLY A 794 -11.03 35.38 21.86
N GLU A 795 -12.13 35.57 21.14
CA GLU A 795 -13.42 34.95 21.45
C GLU A 795 -13.38 33.43 21.27
N PHE A 796 -14.07 32.71 22.15
CA PHE A 796 -14.33 31.28 22.00
C PHE A 796 -15.72 31.03 21.41
N VAL A 797 -15.75 30.65 20.13
CA VAL A 797 -16.96 30.37 19.37
C VAL A 797 -17.12 28.88 19.10
N ALA A 798 -18.32 28.35 19.34
CA ALA A 798 -18.68 26.99 18.97
C ALA A 798 -19.71 26.95 17.83
N ILE A 799 -19.56 25.97 16.93
CA ILE A 799 -20.49 25.69 15.84
C ILE A 799 -21.12 24.32 16.10
N ALA A 800 -22.43 24.32 16.36
CA ALA A 800 -23.24 23.14 16.60
C ALA A 800 -24.16 22.86 15.40
N GLY A 801 -24.58 21.61 15.21
CA GLY A 801 -25.52 21.26 14.14
C GLY A 801 -25.40 19.80 13.71
N ARG A 802 -26.43 19.29 13.04
CA ARG A 802 -26.48 17.88 12.56
C ARG A 802 -25.30 17.58 11.62
N SER A 803 -24.93 16.30 11.49
CA SER A 803 -23.94 15.89 10.49
C SER A 803 -24.41 16.28 9.08
N GLY A 804 -23.50 16.73 8.21
CA GLY A 804 -23.84 17.19 6.86
C GLY A 804 -24.47 18.58 6.75
N SER A 805 -24.55 19.37 7.83
CA SER A 805 -25.11 20.74 7.80
C SER A 805 -24.21 21.79 7.15
N GLY A 806 -22.94 21.47 6.84
CA GLY A 806 -21.97 22.39 6.22
C GLY A 806 -20.86 22.92 7.15
N LYS A 807 -20.74 22.41 8.38
CA LYS A 807 -19.79 22.92 9.41
C LYS A 807 -18.33 22.93 8.93
N SER A 808 -17.78 21.79 8.50
CA SER A 808 -16.41 21.71 7.98
C SER A 808 -16.19 22.54 6.71
N THR A 809 -17.25 22.75 5.92
CA THR A 809 -17.20 23.62 4.74
C THR A 809 -16.92 25.09 5.11
N LEU A 810 -17.42 25.58 6.26
CA LEU A 810 -17.08 26.91 6.77
C LEU A 810 -15.57 27.06 7.02
N PHE A 811 -14.95 26.04 7.62
CA PHE A 811 -13.50 26.04 7.86
C PHE A 811 -12.71 26.01 6.55
N HIS A 812 -13.15 25.19 5.58
CA HIS A 812 -12.51 25.17 4.26
C HIS A 812 -12.58 26.53 3.55
N LEU A 813 -13.68 27.27 3.71
CA LEU A 813 -13.82 28.62 3.16
C LEU A 813 -12.96 29.64 3.90
N ALA A 814 -12.91 29.61 5.23
CA ALA A 814 -12.03 30.48 6.02
C ALA A 814 -10.54 30.30 5.66
N LEU A 815 -10.12 29.06 5.36
CA LEU A 815 -8.77 28.75 4.91
C LEU A 815 -8.53 29.08 3.43
N GLY A 816 -9.55 29.53 2.69
CA GLY A 816 -9.47 29.83 1.26
C GLY A 816 -9.20 28.60 0.39
N LEU A 817 -9.63 27.40 0.81
CA LEU A 817 -9.44 26.16 0.04
C LEU A 817 -10.46 26.03 -1.10
N ASN A 818 -11.56 26.79 -1.04
CA ASN A 818 -12.59 26.86 -2.08
C ASN A 818 -12.84 28.32 -2.50
N GLU A 819 -12.98 28.54 -3.80
CA GLU A 819 -12.99 29.86 -4.43
C GLU A 819 -14.40 30.36 -4.81
N ASN A 820 -15.32 29.43 -5.06
CA ASN A 820 -16.62 29.70 -5.67
C ASN A 820 -17.72 29.99 -4.64
N TYR A 821 -17.57 31.04 -3.84
CA TYR A 821 -18.60 31.51 -2.91
C TYR A 821 -19.13 32.92 -3.28
N SER A 822 -20.39 33.22 -2.96
CA SER A 822 -20.92 34.59 -2.93
C SER A 822 -20.77 35.19 -1.54
N GLY A 823 -20.93 36.50 -1.39
CA GLY A 823 -20.67 37.22 -0.14
C GLY A 823 -19.17 37.48 0.09
N THR A 824 -18.81 37.83 1.32
CA THR A 824 -17.45 38.24 1.69
C THR A 824 -16.98 37.51 2.95
N ILE A 825 -15.73 37.03 2.93
CA ILE A 825 -15.03 36.51 4.10
C ILE A 825 -13.87 37.45 4.38
N SER A 826 -13.83 38.06 5.55
CA SER A 826 -12.81 39.05 5.89
C SER A 826 -12.09 38.73 7.20
N PHE A 827 -10.78 39.02 7.21
CA PHE A 827 -9.92 38.94 8.37
C PHE A 827 -9.49 40.36 8.76
N ASP A 828 -9.83 40.79 9.97
CA ASP A 828 -9.60 42.17 10.46
C ASP A 828 -10.10 43.24 9.47
N GLY A 829 -11.28 43.01 8.87
CA GLY A 829 -11.91 43.92 7.90
C GLY A 829 -11.32 43.89 6.49
N ARG A 830 -10.35 43.01 6.21
CA ARG A 830 -9.75 42.83 4.87
C ARG A 830 -10.28 41.54 4.23
N ASP A 831 -10.82 41.63 3.02
CA ASP A 831 -11.35 40.48 2.27
C ASP A 831 -10.24 39.46 1.98
N LEU A 832 -10.49 38.18 2.30
CA LEU A 832 -9.61 37.05 2.05
C LEU A 832 -9.12 36.98 0.61
N ARG A 833 -9.94 37.40 -0.37
CA ARG A 833 -9.57 37.39 -1.80
C ARG A 833 -8.44 38.35 -2.15
N GLN A 834 -8.24 39.38 -1.32
CA GLN A 834 -7.20 40.41 -1.49
C GLN A 834 -5.91 40.08 -0.75
N LEU A 835 -5.97 39.16 0.23
CA LEU A 835 -4.84 38.78 1.08
C LEU A 835 -4.04 37.63 0.50
N ASN A 836 -2.76 37.57 0.86
CA ASN A 836 -1.92 36.40 0.61
C ASN A 836 -2.37 35.24 1.49
N VAL A 837 -3.18 34.34 0.92
CA VAL A 837 -3.80 33.20 1.62
C VAL A 837 -2.77 32.29 2.31
N LYS A 838 -1.56 32.15 1.75
CA LYS A 838 -0.50 31.35 2.40
C LYS A 838 -0.08 31.97 3.73
N GLN A 839 0.11 33.28 3.77
CA GLN A 839 0.47 33.99 5.00
C GLN A 839 -0.68 34.02 6.01
N VAL A 840 -1.93 34.09 5.53
CA VAL A 840 -3.12 33.92 6.38
C VAL A 840 -3.12 32.53 7.03
N ARG A 841 -2.96 31.45 6.26
CA ARG A 841 -2.88 30.06 6.77
C ARG A 841 -1.75 29.85 7.76
N GLN A 842 -0.62 30.52 7.58
CA GLN A 842 0.52 30.44 8.51
C GLN A 842 0.21 31.01 9.91
N GLN A 843 -0.83 31.83 10.03
CA GLN A 843 -1.30 32.42 11.29
C GLN A 843 -2.57 31.75 11.84
N ILE A 844 -3.08 30.71 11.14
CA ILE A 844 -4.24 29.92 11.55
C ILE A 844 -3.77 28.50 11.91
N GLY A 845 -4.07 28.06 13.12
CA GLY A 845 -3.91 26.67 13.53
C GLY A 845 -5.18 25.89 13.17
N MET A 846 -5.07 24.77 12.49
CA MET A 846 -6.24 23.94 12.15
C MET A 846 -6.01 22.49 12.54
N VAL A 847 -7.00 21.90 13.22
CA VAL A 847 -7.05 20.48 13.52
C VAL A 847 -8.24 19.87 12.77
N PRO A 848 -8.00 18.97 11.79
CA PRO A 848 -9.06 18.33 11.03
C PRO A 848 -9.81 17.28 11.85
N GLN A 849 -11.03 16.94 11.41
CA GLN A 849 -11.84 15.86 11.98
C GLN A 849 -11.10 14.52 11.98
N LYS A 850 -10.40 14.19 10.89
CA LYS A 850 -9.52 13.02 10.79
C LYS A 850 -8.07 13.46 10.90
N ALA A 851 -7.47 13.25 12.06
CA ALA A 851 -6.06 13.49 12.29
C ALA A 851 -5.23 12.42 11.57
N GLU A 852 -4.44 12.83 10.57
CA GLU A 852 -3.48 11.96 9.89
C GLU A 852 -2.06 12.54 10.02
N LEU A 853 -1.15 11.68 10.47
CA LEU A 853 0.28 11.97 10.50
C LEU A 853 0.92 11.54 9.19
N HIS A 854 1.91 12.30 8.75
CA HIS A 854 2.73 11.96 7.60
C HIS A 854 3.72 10.85 7.99
N PRO A 855 4.16 10.01 7.03
CA PRO A 855 5.15 8.95 7.26
C PRO A 855 6.57 9.52 7.43
N GLN A 856 6.72 10.35 8.46
CA GLN A 856 7.90 11.09 8.86
C GLN A 856 8.08 10.92 10.38
N ASP A 857 9.12 11.49 10.96
CA ASP A 857 9.26 11.48 12.41
C ASP A 857 8.29 12.47 13.09
N ILE A 858 8.17 12.39 14.41
CA ILE A 858 7.27 13.25 15.20
C ILE A 858 7.68 14.73 15.08
N TRP A 859 8.99 15.01 15.01
CA TRP A 859 9.53 16.35 14.77
C TRP A 859 8.98 16.94 13.48
N ASP A 860 9.18 16.27 12.36
CA ASP A 860 8.72 16.69 11.03
C ASP A 860 7.19 16.75 10.98
N ASN A 861 6.51 15.86 11.70
CA ASN A 861 5.06 15.94 11.83
C ASN A 861 4.61 17.19 12.59
N ILE A 862 5.29 17.66 13.64
CA ILE A 862 4.90 18.88 14.37
C ILE A 862 5.33 20.13 13.59
N VAL A 863 6.56 20.16 13.07
CA VAL A 863 7.18 21.32 12.41
C VAL A 863 6.70 21.48 10.97
N SER A 864 6.40 20.39 10.25
CA SER A 864 5.85 20.41 8.87
C SER A 864 6.69 21.24 7.87
N ASP A 865 8.02 21.05 7.86
CA ASP A 865 9.00 21.71 6.95
C ASP A 865 9.08 23.25 7.10
N GLN A 866 8.81 23.75 8.31
CA GLN A 866 8.79 25.18 8.60
C GLN A 866 10.14 25.65 9.17
N GLU A 867 10.76 26.62 8.51
CA GLU A 867 12.02 27.21 8.96
C GLU A 867 11.84 28.06 10.23
N GLY A 868 12.85 28.05 11.09
CA GLY A 868 12.95 28.96 12.25
C GLY A 868 12.28 28.49 13.54
N ILE A 869 11.75 27.26 13.58
CA ILE A 869 11.19 26.65 14.80
C ILE A 869 12.31 25.96 15.61
N ASP A 870 12.45 26.33 16.87
CA ASP A 870 13.37 25.69 17.82
C ASP A 870 12.73 24.51 18.55
N ALA A 871 13.56 23.59 19.04
CA ALA A 871 13.11 22.44 19.83
C ALA A 871 12.34 22.86 21.08
N THR A 872 12.69 24.00 21.69
CA THR A 872 11.95 24.55 22.84
C THR A 872 10.48 24.84 22.50
N GLN A 873 10.21 25.38 21.32
CA GLN A 873 8.85 25.68 20.84
C GLN A 873 8.07 24.40 20.54
N VAL A 874 8.73 23.39 19.96
CA VAL A 874 8.14 22.07 19.71
C VAL A 874 7.71 21.41 21.02
N TRP A 875 8.59 21.42 22.03
CA TRP A 875 8.27 20.86 23.35
C TRP A 875 7.16 21.64 24.07
N GLN A 876 7.14 22.97 23.96
CA GLN A 876 6.06 23.79 24.51
C GLN A 876 4.71 23.47 23.84
N ALA A 877 4.69 23.31 22.52
CA ALA A 877 3.48 22.91 21.80
C ALA A 877 3.02 21.49 22.19
N ALA A 878 3.94 20.54 22.36
CA ALA A 878 3.64 19.19 22.85
C ALA A 878 3.12 19.18 24.29
N GLU A 879 3.54 20.14 25.12
CA GLU A 879 3.06 20.31 26.50
C GLU A 879 1.65 20.88 26.57
N ILE A 880 1.34 21.88 25.73
CA ILE A 880 -0.01 22.45 25.59
C ILE A 880 -0.97 21.43 24.96
N ALA A 881 -0.45 20.50 24.15
CA ALA A 881 -1.22 19.43 23.56
C ALA A 881 -1.31 18.16 24.43
N ASP A 882 -0.75 18.17 25.64
CA ASP A 882 -0.76 17.03 26.58
C ASP A 882 -0.20 15.71 25.99
N VAL A 883 0.92 15.80 25.24
CA VAL A 883 1.57 14.63 24.61
C VAL A 883 3.08 14.56 24.85
N LYS A 884 3.63 15.51 25.59
CA LYS A 884 5.07 15.61 25.90
C LYS A 884 5.59 14.35 26.61
N GLU A 885 4.88 13.88 27.63
CA GLU A 885 5.31 12.73 28.43
C GLU A 885 5.30 11.43 27.63
N GLU A 886 4.31 11.25 26.75
CA GLU A 886 4.24 10.12 25.83
C GLU A 886 5.41 10.14 24.85
N ILE A 887 5.70 11.29 24.23
CA ILE A 887 6.85 11.42 23.33
C ILE A 887 8.16 11.13 24.07
N LEU A 888 8.33 11.62 25.32
CA LEU A 888 9.54 11.35 26.11
C LEU A 888 9.76 9.87 26.43
N ARG A 889 8.68 9.07 26.52
CA ARG A 889 8.76 7.61 26.73
C ARG A 889 9.10 6.85 25.46
N MET A 890 9.02 7.47 24.28
CA MET A 890 9.37 6.80 23.04
C MET A 890 10.90 6.64 22.89
N PRO A 891 11.40 5.53 22.32
CA PRO A 891 12.84 5.25 22.25
C PRO A 891 13.67 6.35 21.56
N MET A 892 13.07 7.06 20.60
CA MET A 892 13.73 8.11 19.83
C MET A 892 13.10 9.50 20.03
N GLN A 893 12.21 9.63 21.01
CA GLN A 893 11.52 10.89 21.34
C GLN A 893 10.93 11.56 20.09
N LEU A 894 11.26 12.82 19.82
CA LEU A 894 10.80 13.55 18.63
C LEU A 894 11.25 12.93 17.31
N LEU A 895 12.32 12.13 17.29
CA LEU A 895 12.82 11.44 16.10
C LEU A 895 12.18 10.07 15.88
N THR A 896 11.17 9.70 16.68
CA THR A 896 10.42 8.46 16.49
C THR A 896 9.67 8.51 15.16
N SER A 897 9.90 7.52 14.29
CA SER A 897 9.28 7.46 12.96
C SER A 897 7.82 7.04 13.07
N VAL A 898 6.93 7.81 12.44
CA VAL A 898 5.54 7.42 12.22
C VAL A 898 5.49 6.63 10.90
N GLY A 899 5.06 5.36 10.93
CA GLY A 899 4.96 4.52 9.72
C GLY A 899 3.74 4.86 8.85
N ASP A 900 3.66 4.28 7.65
CA ASP A 900 2.58 4.51 6.66
C ASP A 900 1.17 4.18 7.21
N SER A 901 1.08 3.30 8.21
CA SER A 901 -0.16 2.89 8.89
C SER A 901 -0.37 3.54 10.25
N GLN A 902 0.46 4.51 10.67
CA GLN A 902 0.50 5.04 12.04
C GLN A 902 0.55 3.95 13.13
N SER A 903 1.07 2.75 12.80
CA SER A 903 0.86 1.48 13.51
C SER A 903 1.53 1.35 14.89
N GLY A 904 1.81 2.46 15.57
CA GLY A 904 2.32 2.50 16.93
C GLY A 904 1.75 3.65 17.77
N LEU A 905 0.80 4.43 17.24
CA LEU A 905 0.16 5.53 17.95
C LEU A 905 -1.35 5.28 18.05
N SER A 906 -1.91 5.50 19.24
CA SER A 906 -3.36 5.53 19.44
C SER A 906 -3.98 6.73 18.72
N GLY A 907 -5.28 6.62 18.40
CA GLY A 907 -6.01 7.74 17.78
C GLY A 907 -5.98 9.03 18.61
N GLY A 908 -5.97 8.89 19.94
CA GLY A 908 -5.82 10.02 20.86
C GLY A 908 -4.44 10.68 20.77
N GLU A 909 -3.36 9.89 20.72
CA GLU A 909 -1.99 10.42 20.56
C GLU A 909 -1.81 11.12 19.21
N THR A 910 -2.28 10.51 18.11
CA THR A 910 -2.26 11.15 16.78
C THR A 910 -3.01 12.49 16.80
N GLN A 911 -4.16 12.55 17.46
CA GLN A 911 -4.93 13.78 17.59
C GLN A 911 -4.17 14.84 18.41
N ARG A 912 -3.55 14.47 19.54
CA ARG A 912 -2.72 15.39 20.35
C ARG A 912 -1.48 15.89 19.60
N ILE A 913 -0.78 15.03 18.85
CA ILE A 913 0.33 15.45 17.97
C ILE A 913 -0.16 16.44 16.90
N THR A 914 -1.35 16.23 16.36
CA THR A 914 -1.96 17.16 15.38
C THR A 914 -2.33 18.50 16.02
N ILE A 915 -2.78 18.50 17.28
CA ILE A 915 -2.98 19.73 18.07
C ILE A 915 -1.64 20.45 18.30
N ALA A 916 -0.57 19.73 18.65
CA ALA A 916 0.77 20.30 18.78
C ALA A 916 1.26 20.93 17.46
N ARG A 917 1.04 20.27 16.31
CA ARG A 917 1.31 20.80 14.97
C ARG A 917 0.58 22.12 14.72
N ALA A 918 -0.70 22.21 15.11
CA ALA A 918 -1.48 23.44 14.96
C ALA A 918 -0.98 24.58 15.87
N LEU A 919 -0.40 24.26 17.02
CA LEU A 919 0.05 25.21 18.04
C LEU A 919 1.48 25.72 17.89
N VAL A 920 2.36 24.95 17.24
CA VAL A 920 3.81 25.24 17.20
C VAL A 920 4.14 26.65 16.69
N ARG A 921 3.27 27.24 15.87
CA ARG A 921 3.41 28.60 15.32
C ARG A 921 2.78 29.72 16.13
N ASN A 922 2.20 29.42 17.29
CA ASN A 922 1.44 30.38 18.08
C ASN A 922 0.36 31.10 17.24
N PRO A 923 -0.62 30.34 16.70
CA PRO A 923 -1.62 30.87 15.78
C PRO A 923 -2.50 31.93 16.45
N ARG A 924 -3.00 32.88 15.64
CA ARG A 924 -3.94 33.93 16.10
C ARG A 924 -5.39 33.45 16.11
N ILE A 925 -5.69 32.50 15.24
CA ILE A 925 -7.01 31.85 15.12
C ILE A 925 -6.79 30.34 15.13
N MET A 926 -7.55 29.63 15.95
CA MET A 926 -7.50 28.17 16.04
C MET A 926 -8.84 27.58 15.60
N LEU A 927 -8.81 26.73 14.58
CA LEU A 927 -9.95 26.01 14.01
C LEU A 927 -9.88 24.54 14.44
N LEU A 928 -10.90 24.05 15.15
CA LEU A 928 -10.94 22.71 15.72
C LEU A 928 -12.17 21.96 15.19
N ASP A 929 -11.98 21.11 14.18
CA ASP A 929 -13.07 20.36 13.57
C ASP A 929 -13.22 19.02 14.29
N GLU A 930 -14.16 18.92 15.25
CA GLU A 930 -14.39 17.69 16.02
C GLU A 930 -13.13 17.11 16.70
N ALA A 931 -12.15 17.99 16.95
CA ALA A 931 -10.78 17.67 17.31
C ALA A 931 -10.58 17.05 18.70
N THR A 932 -11.66 16.79 19.44
CA THR A 932 -11.63 16.16 20.75
C THR A 932 -12.38 14.83 20.80
N ASN A 933 -12.95 14.38 19.68
CA ASN A 933 -13.79 13.19 19.66
C ASN A 933 -13.04 11.89 19.97
N LEU A 934 -11.73 11.81 19.67
CA LEU A 934 -10.88 10.65 19.96
C LEU A 934 -10.08 10.81 21.27
N LEU A 935 -10.27 11.92 21.99
CA LEU A 935 -9.64 12.16 23.29
C LEU A 935 -10.53 11.65 24.43
N ASP A 936 -9.88 11.08 25.43
CA ASP A 936 -10.50 10.81 26.73
C ASP A 936 -10.83 12.13 27.44
N ASN A 937 -11.79 12.08 28.36
CA ASN A 937 -12.33 13.27 29.02
C ASN A 937 -11.27 14.07 29.78
N LYS A 938 -10.25 13.41 30.34
CA LYS A 938 -9.19 14.06 31.11
C LYS A 938 -8.26 14.86 30.20
N SER A 939 -7.71 14.23 29.16
CA SER A 939 -6.85 14.92 28.20
C SER A 939 -7.58 16.05 27.49
N GLN A 940 -8.85 15.85 27.11
CA GLN A 940 -9.67 16.90 26.51
C GLN A 940 -9.80 18.13 27.42
N SER A 941 -10.17 17.92 28.69
CA SER A 941 -10.34 19.02 29.64
C SER A 941 -9.04 19.77 29.89
N ASN A 942 -7.92 19.04 29.99
CA ASN A 942 -6.60 19.64 30.18
C ASN A 942 -6.20 20.52 28.99
N ILE A 943 -6.33 20.00 27.76
CA ILE A 943 -6.01 20.73 26.54
C ILE A 943 -6.90 21.97 26.42
N MET A 944 -8.22 21.87 26.60
CA MET A 944 -9.12 23.03 26.49
C MET A 944 -8.79 24.12 27.51
N LYS A 945 -8.44 23.73 28.75
CA LYS A 945 -7.97 24.66 29.78
C LYS A 945 -6.62 25.31 29.44
N GLN A 946 -5.70 24.59 28.81
CA GLN A 946 -4.44 25.18 28.36
C GLN A 946 -4.68 26.14 27.18
N LEU A 947 -5.55 25.77 26.23
CA LEU A 947 -5.93 26.62 25.10
C LEU A 947 -6.65 27.89 25.54
N SER A 948 -7.44 27.87 26.62
CA SER A 948 -8.12 29.07 27.14
C SER A 948 -7.18 30.12 27.72
N ASN A 949 -5.96 29.73 28.09
CA ASN A 949 -4.95 30.67 28.60
C ASN A 949 -4.19 31.39 27.48
N LEU A 950 -4.39 31.00 26.22
CA LEU A 950 -3.70 31.59 25.08
C LEU A 950 -4.53 32.73 24.47
N PRO A 951 -3.92 33.89 24.15
CA PRO A 951 -4.62 35.04 23.56
C PRO A 951 -4.88 34.82 22.06
N MET A 952 -5.74 33.86 21.73
CA MET A 952 -6.12 33.48 20.38
C MET A 952 -7.63 33.29 20.25
N THR A 953 -8.16 33.60 19.08
CA THR A 953 -9.54 33.31 18.72
C THR A 953 -9.71 31.81 18.52
N ARG A 954 -10.73 31.20 19.14
CA ARG A 954 -10.96 29.75 19.10
C ARG A 954 -12.31 29.46 18.46
N ILE A 955 -12.31 28.64 17.42
CA ILE A 955 -13.52 28.25 16.70
C ILE A 955 -13.59 26.74 16.68
N VAL A 956 -14.59 26.16 17.35
CA VAL A 956 -14.71 24.71 17.51
C VAL A 956 -16.01 24.22 16.89
N ILE A 957 -15.92 23.20 16.04
CA ILE A 957 -17.08 22.38 15.66
C ILE A 957 -17.23 21.30 16.74
N ALA A 958 -18.19 21.47 17.64
CA ALA A 958 -18.34 20.64 18.82
C ALA A 958 -19.63 19.81 18.79
N HIS A 959 -19.48 18.54 19.15
CA HIS A 959 -20.60 17.64 19.46
C HIS A 959 -20.63 17.25 20.95
N ARG A 960 -19.68 17.69 21.79
CA ARG A 960 -19.68 17.38 23.23
C ARG A 960 -20.25 18.56 24.02
N LEU A 961 -21.19 18.28 24.92
CA LEU A 961 -21.86 19.28 25.77
C LEU A 961 -20.89 20.10 26.62
N SER A 962 -19.83 19.46 27.14
CA SER A 962 -18.80 20.14 27.95
C SER A 962 -18.14 21.28 27.18
N THR A 963 -17.79 21.06 25.92
CA THR A 963 -17.17 22.08 25.05
C THR A 963 -18.14 23.17 24.64
N LEU A 964 -19.42 22.83 24.43
CA LEU A 964 -20.45 23.83 24.12
C LEU A 964 -20.75 24.76 25.30
N ARG A 965 -20.68 24.26 26.53
CA ARG A 965 -20.91 25.06 27.75
C ARG A 965 -19.87 26.13 28.00
N GLU A 966 -18.64 25.89 27.58
CA GLU A 966 -17.50 26.79 27.79
C GLU A 966 -17.40 27.89 26.72
N ALA A 967 -18.17 27.80 25.62
CA ALA A 967 -18.12 28.75 24.53
C ALA A 967 -18.78 30.09 24.90
N ASP A 968 -18.12 31.20 24.55
CA ASP A 968 -18.66 32.55 24.71
C ASP A 968 -19.89 32.75 23.82
N ARG A 969 -19.89 32.13 22.64
CA ARG A 969 -20.99 32.17 21.68
C ARG A 969 -21.11 30.88 20.89
N ILE A 970 -22.34 30.47 20.64
CA ILE A 970 -22.67 29.26 19.88
C ILE A 970 -23.49 29.67 18.65
N TYR A 971 -23.11 29.14 17.50
CA TYR A 971 -23.89 29.21 16.26
C TYR A 971 -24.44 27.82 15.92
N VAL A 972 -25.74 27.73 15.69
CA VAL A 972 -26.41 26.46 15.37
C VAL A 972 -26.74 26.42 13.88
N LEU A 973 -26.10 25.50 13.16
CA LEU A 973 -26.20 25.34 11.72
C LEU A 973 -27.18 24.21 11.35
N GLU A 974 -28.18 24.52 10.54
CA GLU A 974 -29.12 23.55 9.98
C GLU A 974 -29.30 23.78 8.47
N LYS A 975 -29.12 22.72 7.67
CA LYS A 975 -29.31 22.73 6.21
C LYS A 975 -28.61 23.93 5.53
N GLY A 976 -27.40 24.27 5.96
CA GLY A 976 -26.62 25.35 5.39
C GLY A 976 -27.01 26.76 5.82
N LYS A 977 -27.87 26.92 6.84
CA LYS A 977 -28.28 28.22 7.42
C LYS A 977 -28.06 28.26 8.93
N PHE A 978 -27.79 29.44 9.48
CA PHE A 978 -27.83 29.61 10.94
C PHE A 978 -29.28 29.68 11.41
N ALA A 979 -29.67 28.70 12.22
CA ALA A 979 -31.00 28.62 12.82
C ALA A 979 -31.07 29.44 14.12
N GLU A 980 -30.03 29.36 14.95
CA GLU A 980 -29.96 30.00 16.26
C GLU A 980 -28.54 30.49 16.56
N GLN A 981 -28.43 31.55 17.37
CA GLN A 981 -27.16 32.05 17.89
C GLN A 981 -27.34 32.61 19.31
N GLY A 982 -26.35 32.45 20.17
CA GLY A 982 -26.38 32.97 21.54
C GLY A 982 -25.39 32.26 22.47
N THR A 983 -25.48 32.56 23.76
CA THR A 983 -24.73 31.81 24.79
C THR A 983 -25.40 30.45 25.07
N TYR A 984 -24.67 29.54 25.72
CA TYR A 984 -25.24 28.23 26.11
C TYR A 984 -26.54 28.37 26.93
N GLN A 985 -26.57 29.32 27.88
CA GLN A 985 -27.72 29.52 28.76
C GLN A 985 -28.94 30.10 28.01
N GLU A 986 -28.71 30.99 27.05
CA GLU A 986 -29.78 31.57 26.22
C GLU A 986 -30.40 30.49 25.32
N LEU A 987 -29.57 29.69 24.65
CA LEU A 987 -30.03 28.69 23.69
C LEU A 987 -30.71 27.48 24.34
N ILE A 988 -30.34 27.10 25.56
CA ILE A 988 -31.01 25.99 26.27
C ILE A 988 -32.32 26.41 26.92
N ALA A 989 -32.46 27.70 27.25
CA ALA A 989 -33.70 28.29 27.76
C ALA A 989 -34.73 28.49 26.63
N ALA A 990 -34.26 28.77 25.40
CA ALA A 990 -35.08 28.78 24.21
C ALA A 990 -35.57 27.36 23.85
N ASP A 991 -36.85 27.23 23.46
CA ASP A 991 -37.40 25.95 22.99
C ASP A 991 -37.08 25.75 21.50
N GLY A 992 -35.78 25.62 21.21
CA GLY A 992 -35.21 25.59 19.86
C GLY A 992 -34.50 24.29 19.47
N LEU A 993 -33.94 24.28 18.27
CA LEU A 993 -33.12 23.22 17.70
C LEU A 993 -31.91 22.91 18.59
N PHE A 994 -31.28 23.91 19.21
CA PHE A 994 -30.16 23.67 20.13
C PHE A 994 -30.56 22.77 21.30
N ARG A 995 -31.70 23.06 21.93
CA ARG A 995 -32.23 22.27 23.04
C ARG A 995 -32.57 20.84 22.62
N GLU A 996 -33.09 20.65 21.41
CA GLU A 996 -33.32 19.31 20.84
C GLU A 996 -32.01 18.54 20.66
N LEU A 997 -30.98 19.20 20.11
CA LEU A 997 -29.64 18.60 19.92
C LEU A 997 -29.02 18.21 21.27
N VAL A 998 -29.14 19.06 22.29
CA VAL A 998 -28.64 18.78 23.65
C VAL A 998 -29.37 17.60 24.27
N ARG A 999 -30.71 17.58 24.24
CA ARG A 999 -31.51 16.46 24.80
C ARG A 999 -31.13 15.12 24.19
N ARG A 1000 -30.91 15.06 22.87
CA ARG A 1000 -30.50 13.83 22.17
C ARG A 1000 -29.10 13.32 22.57
N GLN A 1001 -28.29 14.12 23.25
CA GLN A 1001 -26.97 13.72 23.75
C GLN A 1001 -26.97 13.36 25.24
N GLU A 1002 -28.02 13.72 25.99
CA GLU A 1002 -28.20 13.36 27.40
C GLU A 1002 -28.84 11.97 27.57
N TYR A 1003 -29.53 11.48 26.53
CA TYR A 1003 -30.04 10.11 26.39
C TYR A 1003 -29.09 9.28 25.54
#